data_AF-A0A364LJ55-F1
#
_entry.id   AF-A0A364LJ55-F1
#
_cell.length_a   1.000
_cell.length_b   1.000
_cell.length_c   1.000
_cell.angle_alpha   90.00
_cell.angle_beta   90.00
_cell.angle_gamma   90.00
#
_symmetry.space_group_name_H-M   'P 1'
#
loop_
_entity.id
_entity.type
_entity.pdbx_description
1 polymer ?
#
loop_
_entity_poly.entity_id
_entity_poly.type
_entity_poly.pdbx_seq_one_letter_code
_entity_poly.pdbx_strand_id
1 'polypeptide(L)'
;MLHFNQLNLEKTGDKTGGKNKVGGFYRNTETGEEYFIKQPDDKAELLTELLAGLILQEFVKRGLVDKLHASSLICADVVQMPDGSYALIQPKVDFELLYKIINTGYRDGSDRDPRIEATNGPAYYMSLLNTSNTFGLSTTLMLSMLLGDYSVHSGNMVRMTKNIDGQVCYQYGKIDWGAAFRNYGKKENTDLIIYGYESIGAFNLKGITKAYFLNYRYIPGLFETMAERARQLNARLPQELLIDIIHTALNEIPADLLKTKKPGQPVSNDSPDIDSPLQQELPDSGEQKTLATLAKDTSISSFNALRLGDEESTRELAQEMAAIMGGRLNKMETLKTPEDTYKDKARKLFLTAPDNSMHTSIYFPQRPDPSVWEEPFPILVKEFIKWTYKDEFGQINISAIVNQLNSYIDFWAQQGELFNLWGNQESNQNIFTPYAPEIETEALRGHAYLPQYREATLLRRMAYSYLHIDEAHPLGVFITHRIALYEGAIERYVQTHPDSYWVLCQNAITEAQAIVNNLHVLQKIQSSPDAPSLNEEHLKEFKDAISKFLHHNKKLEESFQQLVPQKTDSERYSSEFFYPFKEDELKALSDDQLATICLEELNARKVSSLLTRIVSNDELYLKVQAALSKDVFTKRVDSPAGKTAELAKFYLFINTYKQFSVAETYIQKQEERLRMAEQLKKLDTNLQEEAVLLLQEADDRLLALHQLEIDFEQALEAFQSNISLSTLELLKSHYEMLPSDVKKSKEQSLEMAEKSLEQLQLETAYLLSLEKYEQNSTTEHFELLKTHYEKLKDPQQIKHQSSYQNASEKNETQVRIADCQSKLSEFEKDNTMANLNALELAFKALPAEHKPQFEADYTKALRFMNFKKLYDEIRGDEVSVQRFLNLSEPLLKRYASMDNTKKGTYQKEYEKLLEKEKQYRILVAEKVVSETTPVKEINPVLKKVFSNPDLAGDQVELQLFRQELLSDQRLWNAVKSSSTPLKPEIAADLVSLKQFHDERVLKNHKNKYGEEYTASLDRFYEQTLKTRLSDQPIKEQAEAMKKAAKKEFQPRHSTRRFIADLAMVLTTLFGGVFVGLGRKAAGKTYFFSSAEVKTTREQDFDSMLNKEQKKTEEESSETLFKKPFSGG
;
A
#
# COMPACT_ATOMS: atom_id res chain seq x y z
N MET A 1 -9.42 17.60 9.52
CA MET A 1 -10.80 17.55 10.02
C MET A 1 -11.02 18.73 10.95
N LEU A 2 -12.18 19.38 10.89
CA LEU A 2 -12.64 20.38 11.88
C LEU A 2 -13.88 19.82 12.58
N HIS A 3 -14.11 20.21 13.83
CA HIS A 3 -15.31 19.85 14.58
C HIS A 3 -16.14 21.13 14.83
N PHE A 4 -17.40 21.12 14.39
CA PHE A 4 -18.34 22.24 14.57
C PHE A 4 -19.73 21.66 14.83
N ASN A 5 -20.38 21.98 15.95
CA ASN A 5 -21.71 21.47 16.32
C ASN A 5 -21.89 19.95 16.09
N GLN A 6 -20.91 19.17 16.54
CA GLN A 6 -20.78 17.71 16.37
C GLN A 6 -20.53 17.22 14.91
N LEU A 7 -20.52 18.11 13.92
CA LEU A 7 -20.21 17.79 12.52
C LEU A 7 -18.71 17.60 12.31
N ASN A 8 -18.34 16.57 11.53
CA ASN A 8 -16.97 16.23 11.19
C ASN A 8 -16.64 16.77 9.78
N LEU A 9 -15.94 17.90 9.69
CA LEU A 9 -15.72 18.61 8.44
C LEU A 9 -14.35 18.31 7.82
N GLU A 10 -14.34 17.87 6.56
CA GLU A 10 -13.16 17.70 5.72
C GLU A 10 -13.07 18.84 4.68
N LYS A 11 -11.85 19.25 4.29
CA LYS A 11 -11.64 20.33 3.31
C LYS A 11 -11.71 19.77 1.89
N THR A 12 -12.63 20.28 1.07
CA THR A 12 -12.84 19.83 -0.32
C THR A 12 -12.26 20.78 -1.38
N GLY A 13 -11.86 22.00 -0.99
CA GLY A 13 -11.17 22.91 -1.92
C GLY A 13 -10.76 24.25 -1.29
N ASP A 14 -10.00 25.04 -2.04
CA ASP A 14 -9.62 26.42 -1.70
C ASP A 14 -10.46 27.45 -2.46
N LYS A 15 -10.56 28.67 -1.92
CA LYS A 15 -11.27 29.77 -2.60
C LYS A 15 -10.36 30.53 -3.54
N THR A 16 -10.75 30.61 -4.81
CA THR A 16 -10.16 31.50 -5.82
C THR A 16 -10.53 32.98 -5.58
N GLY A 17 -9.91 33.59 -4.57
CA GLY A 17 -9.84 35.07 -4.41
C GLY A 17 -10.59 35.67 -3.22
N GLY A 18 -9.97 36.68 -2.59
CA GLY A 18 -10.50 37.42 -1.43
C GLY A 18 -9.37 37.97 -0.55
N LYS A 19 -9.71 38.76 0.48
CA LYS A 19 -8.77 39.29 1.48
C LYS A 19 -8.88 38.51 2.80
N ASN A 20 -8.79 37.19 2.73
CA ASN A 20 -8.98 36.31 3.88
C ASN A 20 -7.70 35.51 4.13
N LYS A 21 -7.34 35.33 5.39
CA LYS A 21 -6.15 34.58 5.82
C LYS A 21 -6.25 33.09 5.51
N VAL A 22 -7.46 32.57 5.61
CA VAL A 22 -7.89 31.22 5.22
C VAL A 22 -9.25 31.35 4.52
N GLY A 23 -9.46 30.63 3.43
CA GLY A 23 -10.72 30.63 2.70
C GLY A 23 -10.88 29.38 1.85
N GLY A 24 -11.86 28.53 2.16
CA GLY A 24 -12.02 27.24 1.48
C GLY A 24 -13.40 26.61 1.64
N PHE A 25 -13.62 25.56 0.85
CA PHE A 25 -14.82 24.74 0.89
C PHE A 25 -14.57 23.48 1.72
N TYR A 26 -15.58 23.09 2.47
CA TYR A 26 -15.56 21.97 3.40
C TYR A 26 -16.83 21.13 3.24
N ARG A 27 -16.77 19.85 3.57
CA ARG A 27 -17.90 18.91 3.53
C ARG A 27 -17.97 18.14 4.84
N ASN A 28 -19.17 17.97 5.38
CA ASN A 28 -19.42 17.06 6.49
C ASN A 28 -19.28 15.61 6.02
N THR A 29 -18.40 14.83 6.65
CA THR A 29 -18.16 13.42 6.31
C THR A 29 -19.36 12.51 6.61
N GLU A 30 -20.30 12.96 7.44
CA GLU A 30 -21.48 12.17 7.85
C GLU A 30 -22.76 12.52 7.09
N THR A 31 -23.07 13.81 6.90
CA THR A 31 -24.29 14.23 6.17
C THR A 31 -24.05 14.55 4.70
N GLY A 32 -22.80 14.73 4.28
CA GLY A 32 -22.44 15.18 2.93
C GLY A 32 -22.69 16.67 2.67
N GLU A 33 -23.21 17.43 3.65
CA GLU A 33 -23.48 18.86 3.53
C GLU A 33 -22.20 19.67 3.35
N GLU A 34 -22.24 20.69 2.48
CA GLU A 34 -21.09 21.52 2.17
C GLU A 34 -21.18 22.92 2.81
N TYR A 35 -20.01 23.43 3.21
CA TYR A 35 -19.84 24.69 3.90
C TYR A 35 -18.71 25.49 3.24
N PHE A 36 -18.79 26.81 3.35
CA PHE A 36 -17.69 27.71 3.07
C PHE A 36 -17.17 28.29 4.38
N ILE A 37 -15.86 28.23 4.60
CA ILE A 37 -15.20 28.80 5.78
C ILE A 37 -14.28 29.93 5.34
N LYS A 38 -14.45 31.12 5.94
CA LYS A 38 -13.53 32.27 5.79
C LYS A 38 -12.99 32.72 7.14
N GLN A 39 -11.70 33.01 7.20
CA GLN A 39 -11.08 33.70 8.33
C GLN A 39 -10.70 35.13 7.90
N PRO A 40 -11.46 36.17 8.35
CA PRO A 40 -11.08 37.56 8.15
C PRO A 40 -9.73 37.87 8.80
N ASP A 41 -8.97 38.80 8.22
CA ASP A 41 -7.72 39.30 8.83
C ASP A 41 -7.98 40.25 10.00
N ASP A 42 -9.15 40.90 10.05
CA ASP A 42 -9.56 41.80 11.13
C ASP A 42 -10.55 41.12 12.09
N LYS A 43 -10.21 41.12 13.38
CA LYS A 43 -11.09 40.62 14.45
C LYS A 43 -12.36 41.47 14.61
N ALA A 44 -12.36 42.74 14.21
CA ALA A 44 -13.55 43.57 14.23
C ALA A 44 -14.58 43.09 13.17
N GLU A 45 -14.13 42.80 11.95
CA GLU A 45 -14.98 42.29 10.86
C GLU A 45 -15.49 40.87 11.16
N LEU A 46 -14.65 40.02 11.78
CA LEU A 46 -15.04 38.72 12.32
C LEU A 46 -16.21 38.84 13.32
N LEU A 47 -16.13 39.78 14.27
CA LEU A 47 -17.19 39.99 15.27
C LEU A 47 -18.48 40.57 14.66
N THR A 48 -18.38 41.62 13.82
CA THR A 48 -19.58 42.30 13.29
C THR A 48 -20.35 41.42 12.31
N GLU A 49 -19.68 40.60 11.50
CA GLU A 49 -20.36 39.67 10.61
C GLU A 49 -20.99 38.49 11.36
N LEU A 50 -20.31 37.94 12.37
CA LEU A 50 -20.87 36.90 13.23
C LEU A 50 -22.12 37.40 13.96
N LEU A 51 -22.05 38.57 14.62
CA LEU A 51 -23.16 39.16 15.35
C LEU A 51 -24.35 39.48 14.42
N ALA A 52 -24.09 39.96 13.20
CA ALA A 52 -25.12 40.16 12.18
C ALA A 52 -25.78 38.84 11.78
N GLY A 53 -24.99 37.77 11.62
CA GLY A 53 -25.49 36.43 11.35
C GLY A 53 -26.38 35.89 12.47
N LEU A 54 -25.90 35.90 13.71
CA LEU A 54 -26.61 35.36 14.88
C LEU A 54 -27.93 36.13 15.16
N ILE A 55 -27.96 37.45 14.98
CA ILE A 55 -29.21 38.24 15.09
C ILE A 55 -30.23 37.82 14.02
N LEU A 56 -29.80 37.57 12.79
CA LEU A 56 -30.67 37.08 11.72
C LEU A 56 -31.12 35.63 11.95
N GLN A 57 -30.25 34.79 12.52
CA GLN A 57 -30.64 33.45 12.99
C GLN A 57 -31.70 33.53 14.09
N GLU A 58 -31.55 34.40 15.10
CA GLU A 58 -32.57 34.63 16.13
C GLU A 58 -33.92 35.09 15.55
N PHE A 59 -33.91 35.99 14.56
CA PHE A 59 -35.13 36.39 13.84
C PHE A 59 -35.80 35.21 13.11
N VAL A 60 -35.04 34.22 12.61
CA VAL A 60 -35.60 32.99 12.01
C VAL A 60 -36.05 31.99 13.07
N LYS A 61 -35.23 31.71 14.10
CA LYS A 61 -35.53 30.80 15.23
C LYS A 61 -36.83 31.21 15.92
N ARG A 62 -37.04 32.51 16.17
CA ARG A 62 -38.25 33.09 16.78
C ARG A 62 -39.41 33.34 15.80
N GLY A 63 -39.25 32.97 14.53
CA GLY A 63 -40.27 33.10 13.48
C GLY A 63 -40.67 34.54 13.14
N LEU A 64 -39.83 35.53 13.47
CA LEU A 64 -40.02 36.94 13.09
C LEU A 64 -39.89 37.10 11.57
N VAL A 65 -38.98 36.33 10.96
CA VAL A 65 -38.90 36.09 9.52
C VAL A 65 -39.57 34.76 9.17
N ASP A 66 -40.28 34.71 8.04
CA ASP A 66 -40.91 33.49 7.52
C ASP A 66 -39.86 32.41 7.19
N LYS A 67 -40.15 31.13 7.47
CA LYS A 67 -39.26 30.01 7.13
C LYS A 67 -38.97 29.94 5.62
N LEU A 68 -39.91 30.34 4.77
CA LEU A 68 -39.69 30.46 3.33
C LEU A 68 -38.60 31.50 2.99
N HIS A 69 -38.51 32.58 3.77
CA HIS A 69 -37.49 33.62 3.63
C HIS A 69 -36.17 33.31 4.34
N ALA A 70 -36.10 32.29 5.21
CA ALA A 70 -34.88 31.97 5.96
C ALA A 70 -33.66 31.74 5.05
N SER A 71 -33.83 31.03 3.93
CA SER A 71 -32.74 30.79 2.97
C SER A 71 -32.35 32.02 2.12
N SER A 72 -33.05 33.16 2.25
CA SER A 72 -32.59 34.46 1.71
C SER A 72 -31.47 35.08 2.55
N LEU A 73 -31.25 34.56 3.77
CA LEU A 73 -30.31 35.07 4.76
C LEU A 73 -29.11 34.10 4.84
N ILE A 74 -28.22 34.20 3.85
CA ILE A 74 -26.98 33.41 3.83
C ILE A 74 -26.01 34.08 4.79
N CYS A 75 -26.10 33.67 6.05
CA CYS A 75 -25.39 34.22 7.19
C CYS A 75 -24.21 33.35 7.60
N ALA A 76 -23.26 33.97 8.29
CA ALA A 76 -22.17 33.28 8.96
C ALA A 76 -22.55 32.84 10.40
N ASP A 77 -21.88 31.81 10.84
CA ASP A 77 -21.77 31.29 12.20
C ASP A 77 -20.25 31.11 12.52
N VAL A 78 -19.87 30.65 13.70
CA VAL A 78 -18.47 30.59 14.16
C VAL A 78 -17.93 29.16 14.32
N VAL A 79 -16.77 28.90 13.74
CA VAL A 79 -16.03 27.63 13.90
C VAL A 79 -14.66 27.87 14.54
N GLN A 80 -14.26 26.99 15.46
CA GLN A 80 -12.91 26.99 16.01
C GLN A 80 -11.96 26.20 15.10
N MET A 81 -10.80 26.79 14.82
CA MET A 81 -9.75 26.22 13.98
C MET A 81 -8.78 25.37 14.84
N PRO A 82 -7.95 24.48 14.26
CA PRO A 82 -7.12 23.53 15.03
C PRO A 82 -5.98 24.20 15.84
N ASP A 83 -5.64 25.44 15.52
CA ASP A 83 -4.72 26.28 16.31
C ASP A 83 -5.43 26.98 17.49
N GLY A 84 -6.73 26.75 17.66
CA GLY A 84 -7.56 27.42 18.65
C GLY A 84 -7.89 28.87 18.30
N SER A 85 -7.70 29.31 17.06
CA SER A 85 -8.27 30.55 16.51
C SER A 85 -9.71 30.34 16.04
N TYR A 86 -10.36 31.41 15.57
CA TYR A 86 -11.76 31.36 15.09
C TYR A 86 -11.88 31.82 13.64
N ALA A 87 -12.84 31.24 12.93
CA ALA A 87 -13.23 31.60 11.57
C ALA A 87 -14.76 31.61 11.44
N LEU A 88 -15.25 32.23 10.37
CA LEU A 88 -16.67 32.23 10.01
C LEU A 88 -16.98 31.01 9.13
N ILE A 89 -17.99 30.24 9.50
CA ILE A 89 -18.57 29.16 8.69
C ILE A 89 -19.94 29.58 8.17
N GLN A 90 -20.24 29.32 6.90
CA GLN A 90 -21.57 29.50 6.32
C GLN A 90 -21.93 28.27 5.47
N PRO A 91 -23.22 27.92 5.32
CA PRO A 91 -23.63 26.89 4.37
C PRO A 91 -23.18 27.23 2.94
N LYS A 92 -22.72 26.25 2.17
CA LYS A 92 -22.55 26.40 0.73
C LYS A 92 -23.93 26.30 0.09
N VAL A 93 -24.36 27.37 -0.56
CA VAL A 93 -25.65 27.45 -1.25
C VAL A 93 -25.37 27.74 -2.72
N ASP A 94 -26.05 27.03 -3.62
CA ASP A 94 -25.96 27.30 -5.06
C ASP A 94 -26.78 28.55 -5.41
N PHE A 95 -26.11 29.56 -5.95
CA PHE A 95 -26.72 30.85 -6.31
C PHE A 95 -26.01 31.51 -7.49
N GLU A 96 -26.72 32.45 -8.12
CA GLU A 96 -26.22 33.33 -9.16
C GLU A 96 -26.02 34.74 -8.60
N LEU A 97 -24.87 35.37 -8.88
CA LEU A 97 -24.60 36.76 -8.51
C LEU A 97 -25.44 37.71 -9.39
N LEU A 98 -26.07 38.72 -8.78
CA LEU A 98 -27.04 39.57 -9.45
C LEU A 98 -26.48 40.26 -10.70
N TYR A 99 -25.18 40.63 -10.72
CA TYR A 99 -24.56 41.34 -11.85
C TYR A 99 -24.52 40.50 -13.14
N LYS A 100 -24.59 39.17 -13.03
CA LYS A 100 -24.66 38.26 -14.17
C LYS A 100 -26.08 38.27 -14.76
N ILE A 101 -27.09 38.34 -13.89
CA ILE A 101 -28.51 38.36 -14.25
C ILE A 101 -28.91 39.71 -14.88
N ILE A 102 -28.46 40.82 -14.28
CA ILE A 102 -28.74 42.18 -14.77
C ILE A 102 -27.70 42.69 -15.78
N ASN A 103 -26.71 41.86 -16.14
CA ASN A 103 -25.66 42.08 -17.13
C ASN A 103 -24.71 43.30 -16.89
N THR A 104 -24.62 43.77 -15.64
CA THR A 104 -23.75 44.88 -15.19
C THR A 104 -22.31 44.46 -14.85
N GLY A 105 -21.94 43.20 -15.08
CA GLY A 105 -20.56 42.72 -14.94
C GLY A 105 -19.53 43.48 -15.78
N TYR A 106 -18.28 43.54 -15.31
CA TYR A 106 -17.13 43.84 -16.16
C TYR A 106 -17.07 42.87 -17.35
N ARG A 107 -16.36 43.26 -18.43
CA ARG A 107 -16.26 42.44 -19.65
C ARG A 107 -15.53 41.11 -19.46
N ASP A 108 -14.71 40.98 -18.42
CA ASP A 108 -14.05 39.72 -18.01
C ASP A 108 -14.92 38.84 -17.10
N GLY A 109 -16.11 39.31 -16.70
CA GLY A 109 -17.02 38.61 -15.80
C GLY A 109 -16.53 38.43 -14.36
N SER A 110 -15.49 39.15 -13.93
CA SER A 110 -14.86 39.01 -12.61
C SER A 110 -15.73 39.52 -11.45
N ASP A 111 -16.27 40.73 -11.58
CA ASP A 111 -17.16 41.42 -10.63
C ASP A 111 -18.15 42.31 -11.43
N ARG A 112 -19.12 42.90 -10.74
CA ARG A 112 -19.91 44.04 -11.26
C ARG A 112 -18.98 45.19 -11.66
N ASP A 113 -19.34 45.94 -12.70
CA ASP A 113 -18.75 47.26 -12.95
C ASP A 113 -19.46 48.31 -12.05
N PRO A 114 -18.78 48.87 -11.03
CA PRO A 114 -19.39 49.82 -10.11
C PRO A 114 -19.63 51.19 -10.77
N ARG A 115 -19.03 51.50 -11.93
CA ARG A 115 -19.34 52.70 -12.71
C ARG A 115 -20.62 52.52 -13.52
N ILE A 116 -20.83 51.36 -14.14
CA ILE A 116 -22.09 51.05 -14.84
C ILE A 116 -23.25 51.10 -13.83
N GLU A 117 -23.06 50.56 -12.62
CA GLU A 117 -24.12 50.63 -11.60
C GLU A 117 -24.31 52.00 -10.99
N ALA A 118 -23.23 52.75 -10.70
CA ALA A 118 -23.34 54.14 -10.27
C ALA A 118 -24.04 55.04 -11.30
N THR A 119 -23.78 54.82 -12.59
CA THR A 119 -24.32 55.66 -13.66
C THR A 119 -25.69 55.22 -14.14
N ASN A 120 -26.00 53.92 -14.18
CA ASN A 120 -27.21 53.38 -14.83
C ASN A 120 -27.92 52.26 -14.03
N GLY A 121 -27.42 51.89 -12.85
CA GLY A 121 -27.97 50.81 -12.00
C GLY A 121 -29.50 50.80 -11.89
N PRO A 122 -30.17 51.92 -11.57
CA PRO A 122 -31.64 51.99 -11.50
C PRO A 122 -32.39 51.42 -12.71
N ALA A 123 -31.85 51.52 -13.92
CA ALA A 123 -32.46 50.94 -15.12
C ALA A 123 -32.15 49.44 -15.25
N TYR A 124 -30.90 49.02 -15.05
CA TYR A 124 -30.50 47.61 -15.15
C TYR A 124 -31.20 46.73 -14.10
N TYR A 125 -31.36 47.23 -12.88
CA TYR A 125 -32.02 46.51 -11.79
C TYR A 125 -33.55 46.36 -12.00
N MET A 126 -34.17 47.02 -12.99
CA MET A 126 -35.56 46.73 -13.38
C MET A 126 -35.72 45.32 -13.96
N SER A 127 -34.67 44.73 -14.54
CA SER A 127 -34.71 43.36 -15.08
C SER A 127 -35.03 42.27 -14.04
N LEU A 128 -34.93 42.59 -12.74
CA LEU A 128 -35.39 41.71 -11.66
C LEU A 128 -36.91 41.49 -11.67
N LEU A 129 -37.68 42.37 -12.32
CA LEU A 129 -39.12 42.21 -12.56
C LEU A 129 -39.43 41.11 -13.60
N ASN A 130 -38.48 40.75 -14.45
CA ASN A 130 -38.70 39.84 -15.59
C ASN A 130 -38.81 38.36 -15.16
N THR A 131 -38.64 38.09 -13.87
CA THR A 131 -38.64 36.74 -13.31
C THR A 131 -39.94 36.49 -12.55
N SER A 132 -40.87 35.77 -13.17
CA SER A 132 -42.09 35.28 -12.51
C SER A 132 -41.77 34.37 -11.32
N ASN A 133 -42.68 34.27 -10.36
CA ASN A 133 -42.52 33.50 -9.12
C ASN A 133 -41.26 33.90 -8.31
N THR A 134 -40.97 35.20 -8.23
CA THR A 134 -39.90 35.76 -7.40
C THR A 134 -40.34 36.13 -5.99
N PHE A 135 -39.44 35.97 -5.01
CA PHE A 135 -39.65 36.44 -3.65
C PHE A 135 -38.33 36.76 -2.91
N GLY A 136 -38.43 37.27 -1.68
CA GLY A 136 -37.28 37.49 -0.78
C GLY A 136 -36.62 38.88 -0.88
N LEU A 137 -36.63 39.52 -2.06
CA LEU A 137 -35.88 40.77 -2.31
C LEU A 137 -36.17 41.89 -1.30
N SER A 138 -37.45 42.22 -1.09
CA SER A 138 -37.88 43.25 -0.13
C SER A 138 -37.52 42.90 1.31
N THR A 139 -37.64 41.63 1.69
CA THR A 139 -37.27 41.12 3.02
C THR A 139 -35.76 41.25 3.26
N THR A 140 -34.93 40.82 2.31
CA THR A 140 -33.46 40.92 2.37
C THR A 140 -32.97 42.36 2.42
N LEU A 141 -33.51 43.23 1.56
CA LEU A 141 -33.13 44.65 1.52
C LEU A 141 -33.55 45.40 2.80
N MET A 142 -34.73 45.11 3.35
CA MET A 142 -35.18 45.65 4.63
C MET A 142 -34.25 45.22 5.78
N LEU A 143 -33.91 43.93 5.87
CA LEU A 143 -33.04 43.42 6.93
C LEU A 143 -31.58 43.91 6.80
N SER A 144 -31.06 44.05 5.58
CA SER A 144 -29.74 44.68 5.34
C SER A 144 -29.74 46.14 5.81
N MET A 145 -30.77 46.91 5.42
CA MET A 145 -30.94 48.28 5.90
C MET A 145 -31.11 48.35 7.43
N LEU A 146 -31.69 47.32 8.07
CA LEU A 146 -31.98 47.30 9.50
C LEU A 146 -30.68 47.15 10.32
N LEU A 147 -29.82 46.22 9.91
CA LEU A 147 -28.47 46.03 10.46
C LEU A 147 -27.47 47.11 10.02
N GLY A 148 -27.88 48.04 9.14
CA GLY A 148 -27.00 49.06 8.60
C GLY A 148 -25.96 48.52 7.60
N ASP A 149 -26.21 47.34 7.03
CA ASP A 149 -25.47 46.82 5.90
C ASP A 149 -25.97 47.49 4.62
N TYR A 150 -25.18 48.45 4.14
CA TYR A 150 -25.44 49.17 2.89
C TYR A 150 -24.82 48.49 1.66
N SER A 151 -24.13 47.35 1.81
CA SER A 151 -23.43 46.65 0.73
C SER A 151 -24.38 45.76 -0.10
N VAL A 152 -25.59 46.25 -0.37
CA VAL A 152 -26.66 45.59 -1.14
C VAL A 152 -26.43 45.66 -2.66
N HIS A 153 -25.18 45.73 -3.10
CA HIS A 153 -24.84 45.75 -4.52
C HIS A 153 -24.91 44.36 -5.14
N SER A 154 -25.02 44.33 -6.46
CA SER A 154 -25.17 43.12 -7.29
C SER A 154 -24.11 42.00 -7.10
N GLY A 155 -22.93 42.32 -6.56
CA GLY A 155 -21.90 41.34 -6.18
C GLY A 155 -22.14 40.61 -4.84
N ASN A 156 -22.97 41.15 -3.94
CA ASN A 156 -23.32 40.54 -2.64
C ASN A 156 -24.79 40.08 -2.60
N MET A 157 -25.62 40.54 -3.55
CA MET A 157 -27.00 40.12 -3.71
C MET A 157 -27.08 38.97 -4.73
N VAL A 158 -27.94 37.99 -4.48
CA VAL A 158 -27.93 36.71 -5.20
C VAL A 158 -29.34 36.20 -5.53
N ARG A 159 -29.45 35.39 -6.59
CA ARG A 159 -30.65 34.62 -6.96
C ARG A 159 -30.40 33.14 -6.71
N MET A 160 -31.27 32.48 -5.96
CA MET A 160 -31.31 31.03 -5.79
C MET A 160 -32.51 30.46 -6.53
N THR A 161 -32.34 29.29 -7.14
CA THR A 161 -33.45 28.54 -7.75
C THR A 161 -34.05 27.60 -6.70
N LYS A 162 -35.37 27.64 -6.52
CA LYS A 162 -36.13 26.74 -5.65
C LYS A 162 -37.21 26.02 -6.46
N ASN A 163 -37.55 24.81 -6.03
CA ASN A 163 -38.76 24.12 -6.50
C ASN A 163 -39.77 24.12 -5.34
N ILE A 164 -40.94 24.71 -5.55
CA ILE A 164 -42.01 24.85 -4.55
C ILE A 164 -43.28 24.32 -5.20
N ASP A 165 -43.87 23.27 -4.62
CA ASP A 165 -45.09 22.61 -5.09
C ASP A 165 -45.07 22.24 -6.60
N GLY A 166 -43.89 21.90 -7.12
CA GLY A 166 -43.66 21.54 -8.52
C GLY A 166 -43.36 22.72 -9.45
N GLN A 167 -43.42 23.97 -8.96
CA GLN A 167 -43.07 25.16 -9.73
C GLN A 167 -41.63 25.61 -9.43
N VAL A 168 -40.92 26.06 -10.47
CA VAL A 168 -39.65 26.76 -10.31
C VAL A 168 -39.92 28.18 -9.85
N CYS A 169 -39.38 28.53 -8.70
CA CYS A 169 -39.50 29.83 -8.06
C CYS A 169 -38.10 30.39 -7.79
N TYR A 170 -37.93 31.71 -7.84
CA TYR A 170 -36.62 32.35 -7.73
C TYR A 170 -36.55 33.19 -6.45
N GLN A 171 -35.65 32.80 -5.56
CA GLN A 171 -35.48 33.43 -4.27
C GLN A 171 -34.29 34.38 -4.29
N TYR A 172 -34.56 35.66 -4.10
CA TYR A 172 -33.48 36.63 -3.85
C TYR A 172 -32.98 36.51 -2.41
N GLY A 173 -31.66 36.65 -2.25
CA GLY A 173 -30.99 36.64 -0.95
C GLY A 173 -29.72 37.49 -0.98
N LYS A 174 -28.99 37.47 0.14
CA LYS A 174 -27.72 38.19 0.29
C LYS A 174 -26.67 37.33 0.98
N ILE A 175 -25.45 37.39 0.44
CA ILE A 175 -24.22 36.87 1.04
C ILE A 175 -23.40 38.01 1.68
N ASP A 176 -22.40 37.65 2.49
CA ASP A 176 -21.33 38.54 2.97
C ASP A 176 -21.85 39.79 3.72
N TRP A 177 -22.03 39.64 5.03
CA TRP A 177 -22.67 40.62 5.93
C TRP A 177 -21.67 41.45 6.76
N GLY A 178 -20.37 41.38 6.45
CA GLY A 178 -19.31 42.15 7.11
C GLY A 178 -19.44 43.69 6.99
N ALA A 179 -20.38 44.18 6.18
CA ALA A 179 -20.74 45.60 6.10
C ALA A 179 -21.81 46.06 7.12
N ALA A 180 -22.41 45.14 7.89
CA ALA A 180 -23.31 45.45 8.99
C ALA A 180 -22.64 46.34 10.07
N PHE A 181 -23.48 47.10 10.77
CA PHE A 181 -23.13 48.00 11.88
C PHE A 181 -22.10 49.11 11.57
N ARG A 182 -21.63 49.29 10.33
CA ARG A 182 -20.69 50.37 9.97
C ARG A 182 -21.34 51.75 10.16
N ASN A 183 -20.76 52.56 11.05
CA ASN A 183 -21.28 53.86 11.51
C ASN A 183 -22.71 53.80 12.10
N TYR A 184 -23.15 52.65 12.64
CA TYR A 184 -24.54 52.40 13.09
C TYR A 184 -25.09 53.45 14.05
N GLY A 185 -24.32 53.83 15.09
CA GLY A 185 -24.74 54.77 16.13
C GLY A 185 -24.76 56.24 15.68
N LYS A 186 -24.30 56.56 14.46
CA LYS A 186 -24.36 57.94 13.94
C LYS A 186 -25.79 58.30 13.54
N LYS A 187 -26.30 59.41 14.08
CA LYS A 187 -27.68 59.84 13.89
C LYS A 187 -28.05 59.98 12.41
N GLU A 188 -27.14 60.50 11.59
CA GLU A 188 -27.33 60.67 10.15
C GLU A 188 -27.62 59.34 9.44
N ASN A 189 -27.03 58.24 9.91
CA ASN A 189 -27.21 56.90 9.35
C ASN A 189 -28.63 56.35 9.59
N THR A 190 -29.35 56.89 10.58
CA THR A 190 -30.75 56.54 10.90
C THR A 190 -31.73 57.61 10.39
N ASP A 191 -31.36 58.89 10.42
CA ASP A 191 -32.18 59.98 9.87
C ASP A 191 -32.27 59.90 8.33
N LEU A 192 -31.20 59.48 7.65
CA LEU A 192 -31.09 59.33 6.19
C LEU A 192 -30.97 57.86 5.78
N ILE A 193 -31.77 56.98 6.38
CA ILE A 193 -31.64 55.50 6.35
C ILE A 193 -31.45 54.81 4.99
N ILE A 194 -31.73 55.45 3.86
CA ILE A 194 -31.46 54.95 2.49
C ILE A 194 -29.98 55.13 2.09
N TYR A 195 -29.30 56.11 2.68
CA TYR A 195 -27.92 56.52 2.39
C TYR A 195 -26.97 56.06 3.50
N GLY A 196 -26.13 55.07 3.21
CA GLY A 196 -25.08 54.66 4.15
C GLY A 196 -24.10 55.81 4.40
N TYR A 197 -23.64 55.99 5.64
CA TYR A 197 -22.87 57.16 6.06
C TYR A 197 -21.67 57.51 5.15
N GLU A 198 -20.99 56.51 4.57
CA GLU A 198 -19.91 56.69 3.58
C GLU A 198 -20.30 57.46 2.31
N SER A 199 -21.60 57.61 2.01
CA SER A 199 -22.13 58.31 0.83
C SER A 199 -22.51 59.77 1.08
N ILE A 200 -22.53 60.22 2.34
CA ILE A 200 -23.01 61.55 2.73
C ILE A 200 -21.91 62.61 2.50
N GLY A 201 -22.31 63.81 2.05
CA GLY A 201 -21.44 65.00 1.92
C GLY A 201 -21.26 65.51 0.49
N ALA A 202 -21.35 66.83 0.30
CA ALA A 202 -21.48 67.49 -1.01
C ALA A 202 -20.27 67.36 -1.98
N PHE A 203 -19.11 66.87 -1.50
CA PHE A 203 -17.90 66.67 -2.31
C PHE A 203 -17.39 65.21 -2.26
N ASN A 204 -18.24 64.27 -1.88
CA ASN A 204 -17.86 62.89 -1.62
C ASN A 204 -18.04 62.00 -2.87
N LEU A 205 -16.96 61.76 -3.63
CA LEU A 205 -16.93 60.86 -4.79
C LEU A 205 -17.39 59.41 -4.49
N LYS A 206 -17.33 58.97 -3.23
CA LYS A 206 -17.90 57.67 -2.83
C LYS A 206 -19.42 57.67 -2.82
N GLY A 207 -20.07 58.82 -2.67
CA GLY A 207 -21.53 58.95 -2.74
C GLY A 207 -22.11 58.52 -4.08
N ILE A 208 -21.40 58.85 -5.17
CA ILE A 208 -21.78 58.43 -6.54
C ILE A 208 -21.69 56.90 -6.69
N THR A 209 -20.70 56.26 -6.05
CA THR A 209 -20.34 54.86 -6.30
C THR A 209 -20.78 53.86 -5.22
N LYS A 210 -21.32 54.31 -4.08
CA LYS A 210 -21.74 53.45 -2.96
C LYS A 210 -23.19 53.60 -2.50
N ALA A 211 -24.01 54.43 -3.14
CA ALA A 211 -25.41 54.64 -2.74
C ALA A 211 -26.35 53.51 -3.21
N TYR A 212 -25.98 52.24 -2.96
CA TYR A 212 -26.51 51.07 -3.66
C TYR A 212 -28.02 50.83 -3.53
N PHE A 213 -28.68 51.26 -2.45
CA PHE A 213 -30.14 51.20 -2.36
C PHE A 213 -30.85 52.01 -3.46
N LEU A 214 -30.24 53.08 -3.98
CA LEU A 214 -30.81 53.86 -5.07
C LEU A 214 -30.95 53.05 -6.38
N ASN A 215 -30.13 52.02 -6.57
CA ASN A 215 -30.24 51.11 -7.73
C ASN A 215 -31.59 50.37 -7.78
N TYR A 216 -32.28 50.23 -6.65
CA TYR A 216 -33.55 49.50 -6.56
C TYR A 216 -34.79 50.37 -6.79
N ARG A 217 -34.64 51.71 -6.86
CA ARG A 217 -35.77 52.67 -6.78
C ARG A 217 -36.74 52.67 -7.97
N TYR A 218 -36.37 52.07 -9.10
CA TYR A 218 -37.27 51.95 -10.27
C TYR A 218 -38.03 50.61 -10.30
N ILE A 219 -37.82 49.72 -9.32
CA ILE A 219 -38.62 48.51 -9.11
C ILE A 219 -39.93 48.93 -8.41
N PRO A 220 -41.10 48.91 -9.07
CA PRO A 220 -42.30 49.56 -8.55
C PRO A 220 -42.77 48.96 -7.23
N GLY A 221 -43.07 49.83 -6.25
CA GLY A 221 -43.60 49.42 -4.95
C GLY A 221 -42.61 48.73 -4.02
N LEU A 222 -41.32 48.60 -4.39
CA LEU A 222 -40.34 47.87 -3.59
C LEU A 222 -40.05 48.54 -2.24
N PHE A 223 -39.88 49.86 -2.21
CA PHE A 223 -39.63 50.61 -0.98
C PHE A 223 -40.86 50.63 -0.06
N GLU A 224 -42.05 50.69 -0.65
CA GLU A 224 -43.34 50.64 0.05
C GLU A 224 -43.60 49.23 0.60
N THR A 225 -43.14 48.18 -0.10
CA THR A 225 -43.14 46.79 0.37
C THR A 225 -42.12 46.60 1.50
N MET A 226 -40.93 47.22 1.42
CA MET A 226 -39.96 47.23 2.53
C MET A 226 -40.54 47.93 3.76
N ALA A 227 -41.28 49.04 3.59
CA ALA A 227 -41.99 49.71 4.68
C ALA A 227 -43.07 48.82 5.31
N GLU A 228 -43.81 48.06 4.50
CA GLU A 228 -44.80 47.10 4.99
C GLU A 228 -44.16 45.92 5.73
N ARG A 229 -43.06 45.36 5.22
CA ARG A 229 -42.29 44.34 5.95
C ARG A 229 -41.70 44.88 7.26
N ALA A 230 -41.29 46.15 7.30
CA ALA A 230 -40.84 46.80 8.53
C ALA A 230 -41.98 46.93 9.56
N ARG A 231 -43.17 47.40 9.16
CA ARG A 231 -44.36 47.45 10.04
C ARG A 231 -44.73 46.05 10.58
N GLN A 232 -44.73 45.04 9.71
CA GLN A 232 -45.01 43.64 10.08
C GLN A 232 -43.99 43.06 11.07
N LEU A 233 -42.72 43.50 10.99
CA LEU A 233 -41.68 43.12 11.94
C LEU A 233 -41.81 43.90 13.26
N ASN A 234 -41.98 45.22 13.21
CA ASN A 234 -42.06 46.10 14.38
C ASN A 234 -43.24 45.73 15.30
N ALA A 235 -44.41 45.45 14.71
CA ALA A 235 -45.60 44.98 15.42
C ALA A 235 -45.41 43.64 16.16
N ARG A 236 -44.30 42.93 15.90
CA ARG A 236 -43.93 41.64 16.51
C ARG A 236 -42.63 41.72 17.34
N LEU A 237 -41.99 42.88 17.40
CA LEU A 237 -40.63 43.06 17.92
C LEU A 237 -40.57 44.23 18.94
N PRO A 238 -41.23 44.11 20.10
CA PRO A 238 -41.14 45.11 21.16
C PRO A 238 -39.71 45.23 21.68
N GLN A 239 -39.35 46.41 22.22
CA GLN A 239 -37.97 46.75 22.59
C GLN A 239 -37.30 45.74 23.53
N GLU A 240 -38.02 45.22 24.53
CA GLU A 240 -37.49 44.17 25.43
C GLU A 240 -37.14 42.86 24.69
N LEU A 241 -37.95 42.45 23.72
CA LEU A 241 -37.67 41.27 22.89
C LEU A 241 -36.48 41.52 21.96
N LEU A 242 -36.29 42.75 21.49
CA LEU A 242 -35.14 43.13 20.68
C LEU A 242 -33.83 43.17 21.49
N ILE A 243 -33.89 43.65 22.73
CA ILE A 243 -32.77 43.55 23.69
C ILE A 243 -32.44 42.08 23.94
N ASP A 244 -33.44 41.25 24.23
CA ASP A 244 -33.27 39.81 24.49
C ASP A 244 -32.68 39.06 23.28
N ILE A 245 -33.08 39.39 22.05
CA ILE A 245 -32.50 38.84 20.82
C ILE A 245 -31.02 39.20 20.67
N ILE A 246 -30.66 40.47 20.84
CA ILE A 246 -29.27 40.91 20.66
C ILE A 246 -28.40 40.36 21.81
N HIS A 247 -28.93 40.28 23.03
CA HIS A 247 -28.28 39.65 24.18
C HIS A 247 -28.10 38.13 23.97
N THR A 248 -29.09 37.43 23.40
CA THR A 248 -28.97 36.01 23.04
C THR A 248 -27.87 35.82 21.99
N ALA A 249 -27.89 36.62 20.91
CA ALA A 249 -26.89 36.57 19.85
C ALA A 249 -25.47 36.91 20.35
N LEU A 250 -25.32 37.81 21.32
CA LEU A 250 -24.03 38.11 21.95
C LEU A 250 -23.51 36.96 22.84
N ASN A 251 -24.41 36.20 23.48
CA ASN A 251 -24.06 35.06 24.33
C ASN A 251 -23.83 33.74 23.54
N GLU A 252 -24.26 33.67 22.28
CA GLU A 252 -23.85 32.61 21.34
C GLU A 252 -22.41 32.82 20.80
N ILE A 253 -21.77 33.97 21.07
CA ILE A 253 -20.37 34.26 20.66
C ILE A 253 -19.36 33.73 21.70
N PRO A 254 -18.31 32.98 21.30
CA PRO A 254 -17.27 32.47 22.21
C PRO A 254 -16.57 33.55 23.04
N ALA A 255 -16.48 33.32 24.34
CA ALA A 255 -15.87 34.23 25.33
C ALA A 255 -14.36 34.51 25.13
N ASP A 256 -13.65 33.71 24.32
CA ASP A 256 -12.25 33.92 23.94
C ASP A 256 -12.04 34.40 22.49
N LEU A 257 -13.11 34.65 21.71
CA LEU A 257 -13.03 35.08 20.29
C LEU A 257 -12.04 36.24 20.07
N LEU A 258 -12.08 37.24 20.94
CA LEU A 258 -11.24 38.44 20.84
C LEU A 258 -9.84 38.28 21.47
N LYS A 259 -9.63 37.28 22.34
CA LYS A 259 -8.38 37.07 23.08
C LYS A 259 -7.21 36.64 22.18
N THR A 260 -5.99 36.89 22.64
CA THR A 260 -4.73 36.59 21.91
C THR A 260 -3.98 35.43 22.58
N LYS A 261 -4.10 34.22 22.02
CA LYS A 261 -3.32 33.06 22.48
C LYS A 261 -1.83 33.30 22.27
N LYS A 262 -1.04 33.22 23.35
CA LYS A 262 0.42 33.24 23.29
C LYS A 262 0.90 31.86 22.79
N PRO A 263 1.78 31.79 21.77
CA PRO A 263 2.25 30.50 21.26
C PRO A 263 3.16 29.81 22.28
N GLY A 264 2.83 28.58 22.68
CA GLY A 264 3.76 27.73 23.45
C GLY A 264 3.21 26.86 24.59
N GLN A 265 1.90 26.82 24.87
CA GLN A 265 1.33 25.86 25.84
C GLN A 265 0.62 24.69 25.15
N PRO A 266 0.80 23.43 25.60
CA PRO A 266 0.06 22.27 25.09
C PRO A 266 -1.42 22.30 25.49
N VAL A 267 -2.27 21.67 24.67
CA VAL A 267 -3.66 21.40 25.01
C VAL A 267 -3.73 20.19 25.94
N SER A 268 -4.25 20.39 27.16
CA SER A 268 -4.63 19.30 28.06
C SER A 268 -6.07 18.87 27.77
N ASN A 269 -6.25 17.64 27.27
CA ASN A 269 -7.57 17.02 27.15
C ASN A 269 -8.03 16.51 28.52
N ASP A 270 -8.81 17.31 29.23
CA ASP A 270 -9.67 16.84 30.33
C ASP A 270 -10.96 17.66 30.37
N SER A 271 -12.01 17.10 30.98
CA SER A 271 -13.36 17.68 30.99
C SER A 271 -13.49 18.87 31.95
N PRO A 272 -14.47 19.78 31.74
CA PRO A 272 -14.59 20.99 32.57
C PRO A 272 -15.06 20.65 34.00
N ASP A 273 -14.14 20.78 34.96
CA ASP A 273 -14.44 20.69 36.38
C ASP A 273 -15.20 21.95 36.85
N ILE A 274 -16.39 21.77 37.41
CA ILE A 274 -17.26 22.87 37.84
C ILE A 274 -16.94 23.22 39.30
N ASP A 275 -15.85 23.98 39.51
CA ASP A 275 -15.78 25.01 40.57
C ASP A 275 -14.46 25.79 40.50
N SER A 276 -14.52 27.04 40.02
CA SER A 276 -13.51 28.07 40.29
C SER A 276 -14.12 29.46 40.09
N PRO A 277 -13.94 30.42 41.03
CA PRO A 277 -14.51 31.76 40.88
C PRO A 277 -13.94 32.49 39.66
N LEU A 278 -14.83 33.14 38.89
CA LEU A 278 -14.47 33.99 37.75
C LEU A 278 -13.49 35.10 38.19
N GLN A 279 -12.20 34.87 37.97
CA GLN A 279 -11.21 35.94 38.09
C GLN A 279 -11.40 36.90 36.92
N GLN A 280 -11.78 38.14 37.22
CA GLN A 280 -11.94 39.21 36.24
C GLN A 280 -10.57 39.64 35.70
N GLU A 281 -10.00 38.85 34.79
CA GLU A 281 -8.85 39.28 34.00
C GLU A 281 -9.19 40.56 33.24
N LEU A 282 -8.21 41.47 33.17
CA LEU A 282 -8.30 42.66 32.33
C LEU A 282 -8.05 42.27 30.86
N PRO A 283 -8.77 42.87 29.89
CA PRO A 283 -8.57 42.57 28.47
C PRO A 283 -7.12 42.69 28.03
N ASP A 284 -6.67 41.82 27.11
CA ASP A 284 -5.34 41.95 26.52
C ASP A 284 -5.26 43.25 25.70
N SER A 285 -4.06 43.82 25.62
CA SER A 285 -3.69 44.94 24.77
C SER A 285 -4.18 44.83 23.31
N GLY A 286 -4.26 43.61 22.76
CA GLY A 286 -4.84 43.35 21.43
C GLY A 286 -6.37 43.36 21.41
N GLU A 287 -7.00 42.83 22.44
CA GLU A 287 -8.46 42.76 22.63
C GLU A 287 -9.02 44.18 22.85
N GLN A 288 -8.48 44.94 23.79
CA GLN A 288 -8.89 46.32 24.06
C GLN A 288 -8.73 47.23 22.83
N LYS A 289 -7.71 46.98 21.99
CA LYS A 289 -7.52 47.68 20.71
C LYS A 289 -8.59 47.31 19.68
N THR A 290 -9.00 46.04 19.63
CA THR A 290 -10.10 45.60 18.74
C THR A 290 -11.42 46.21 19.18
N LEU A 291 -11.72 46.20 20.49
CA LEU A 291 -12.90 46.82 21.10
C LEU A 291 -12.95 48.34 20.83
N ALA A 292 -11.83 49.05 20.95
CA ALA A 292 -11.75 50.48 20.63
C ALA A 292 -11.94 50.77 19.12
N THR A 293 -11.48 49.88 18.23
CA THR A 293 -11.78 49.96 16.79
C THR A 293 -13.27 49.76 16.52
N LEU A 294 -13.87 48.72 17.10
CA LEU A 294 -15.31 48.42 16.99
C LEU A 294 -16.16 49.60 17.47
N ALA A 295 -15.88 50.15 18.65
CA ALA A 295 -16.62 51.27 19.21
C ALA A 295 -16.58 52.52 18.32
N LYS A 296 -15.41 52.81 17.73
CA LYS A 296 -15.23 53.92 16.79
C LYS A 296 -15.96 53.69 15.47
N ASP A 297 -15.75 52.53 14.85
CA ASP A 297 -16.19 52.27 13.47
C ASP A 297 -17.68 51.91 13.39
N THR A 298 -18.27 51.37 14.47
CA THR A 298 -19.73 51.30 14.65
C THR A 298 -20.32 52.59 15.21
N SER A 299 -19.51 53.40 15.91
CA SER A 299 -19.95 54.58 16.67
C SER A 299 -20.95 54.26 17.79
N ILE A 300 -20.76 53.10 18.45
CA ILE A 300 -21.51 52.60 19.60
C ILE A 300 -20.53 52.52 20.78
N SER A 301 -20.89 53.12 21.92
CA SER A 301 -19.93 53.43 22.98
C SER A 301 -19.59 52.26 23.91
N SER A 302 -20.58 51.42 24.22
CA SER A 302 -20.48 50.22 25.08
C SER A 302 -19.48 49.16 24.57
N PHE A 303 -19.17 49.12 23.28
CA PHE A 303 -18.11 48.23 22.75
C PHE A 303 -16.75 48.41 23.45
N ASN A 304 -16.43 49.57 24.03
CA ASN A 304 -15.19 49.76 24.79
C ASN A 304 -15.14 48.95 26.10
N ALA A 305 -16.30 48.59 26.65
CA ALA A 305 -16.48 47.89 27.93
C ALA A 305 -16.95 46.42 27.77
N LEU A 306 -17.38 46.02 26.56
CA LEU A 306 -17.85 44.67 26.24
C LEU A 306 -16.86 43.59 26.70
N ARG A 307 -17.36 42.62 27.46
CA ARG A 307 -16.70 41.36 27.77
C ARG A 307 -17.60 40.23 27.28
N LEU A 308 -17.11 39.37 26.38
CA LEU A 308 -17.91 38.26 25.87
C LEU A 308 -18.07 37.18 26.96
N GLY A 309 -19.31 36.74 27.20
CA GLY A 309 -19.67 35.84 28.31
C GLY A 309 -19.92 36.51 29.67
N ASP A 310 -20.00 37.84 29.72
CA ASP A 310 -20.35 38.63 30.91
C ASP A 310 -21.75 39.26 30.74
N GLU A 311 -22.69 38.95 31.64
CA GLU A 311 -24.09 39.36 31.46
C GLU A 311 -24.27 40.89 31.50
N GLU A 312 -23.53 41.61 32.36
CA GLU A 312 -23.72 43.05 32.53
C GLU A 312 -23.30 43.82 31.26
N SER A 313 -22.08 43.58 30.76
CA SER A 313 -21.55 44.31 29.59
C SER A 313 -22.13 43.85 28.25
N THR A 314 -22.50 42.57 28.08
CA THR A 314 -23.24 42.12 26.89
C THR A 314 -24.65 42.72 26.86
N ARG A 315 -25.31 42.86 28.01
CA ARG A 315 -26.65 43.45 28.13
C ARG A 315 -26.66 44.97 27.96
N GLU A 316 -25.62 45.68 28.41
CA GLU A 316 -25.41 47.11 28.10
C GLU A 316 -25.31 47.33 26.58
N LEU A 317 -24.45 46.55 25.88
CA LEU A 317 -24.34 46.62 24.43
C LEU A 317 -25.65 46.25 23.73
N ALA A 318 -26.35 45.22 24.19
CA ALA A 318 -27.66 44.84 23.65
C ALA A 318 -28.69 45.97 23.77
N GLN A 319 -28.66 46.75 24.87
CA GLN A 319 -29.53 47.91 25.06
C GLN A 319 -29.19 49.06 24.10
N GLU A 320 -27.90 49.42 23.94
CA GLU A 320 -27.48 50.49 23.01
C GLU A 320 -27.81 50.10 21.56
N MET A 321 -27.51 48.86 21.16
CA MET A 321 -27.83 48.33 19.82
C MET A 321 -29.34 48.21 19.56
N ALA A 322 -30.13 47.72 20.53
CA ALA A 322 -31.59 47.61 20.38
C ALA A 322 -32.27 48.98 20.26
N ALA A 323 -31.80 49.99 20.99
CA ALA A 323 -32.31 51.36 20.87
C ALA A 323 -32.05 51.94 19.48
N ILE A 324 -30.85 51.74 18.92
CA ILE A 324 -30.53 52.17 17.55
C ILE A 324 -31.37 51.38 16.53
N MET A 325 -31.44 50.05 16.66
CA MET A 325 -32.15 49.18 15.71
C MET A 325 -33.66 49.44 15.71
N GLY A 326 -34.28 49.65 16.88
CA GLY A 326 -35.68 50.09 16.99
C GLY A 326 -35.92 51.47 16.38
N GLY A 327 -35.00 52.43 16.60
CA GLY A 327 -35.04 53.73 15.93
C GLY A 327 -34.98 53.64 14.40
N ARG A 328 -34.15 52.73 13.87
CA ARG A 328 -34.08 52.40 12.44
C ARG A 328 -35.37 51.76 11.94
N LEU A 329 -35.92 50.77 12.64
CA LEU A 329 -37.15 50.08 12.26
C LEU A 329 -38.36 51.02 12.21
N ASN A 330 -38.51 51.90 13.21
CA ASN A 330 -39.52 52.96 13.22
C ASN A 330 -39.40 53.93 12.03
N LYS A 331 -38.17 54.25 11.59
CA LYS A 331 -37.95 55.04 10.37
C LYS A 331 -38.43 54.29 9.13
N MET A 332 -38.19 52.98 9.07
CA MET A 332 -38.54 52.15 7.91
C MET A 332 -40.03 52.07 7.62
N GLU A 333 -40.89 52.12 8.64
CA GLU A 333 -42.34 52.12 8.46
C GLU A 333 -42.85 53.25 7.56
N THR A 334 -42.05 54.31 7.40
CA THR A 334 -42.33 55.49 6.58
C THR A 334 -41.52 55.52 5.27
N LEU A 335 -40.80 54.45 4.92
CA LEU A 335 -40.08 54.35 3.65
C LEU A 335 -41.03 54.55 2.48
N LYS A 336 -40.57 55.36 1.54
CA LYS A 336 -41.12 55.56 0.20
C LYS A 336 -39.96 55.48 -0.77
N THR A 337 -40.26 55.23 -2.03
CA THR A 337 -39.32 55.39 -3.14
C THR A 337 -38.67 56.78 -3.03
N PRO A 338 -37.33 56.89 -2.91
CA PRO A 338 -36.65 58.14 -2.60
C PRO A 338 -36.88 59.19 -3.70
N GLU A 339 -36.99 60.46 -3.30
CA GLU A 339 -37.12 61.56 -4.25
C GLU A 339 -35.91 61.67 -5.18
N ASP A 340 -36.21 61.85 -6.46
CA ASP A 340 -35.23 61.89 -7.53
C ASP A 340 -34.28 63.11 -7.42
N THR A 341 -32.97 62.89 -7.49
CA THR A 341 -31.99 63.99 -7.65
C THR A 341 -32.12 64.67 -9.02
N TYR A 342 -31.36 65.73 -9.32
CA TYR A 342 -31.43 66.39 -10.64
C TYR A 342 -31.16 65.43 -11.81
N LYS A 343 -30.09 64.61 -11.70
CA LYS A 343 -29.77 63.55 -12.68
C LYS A 343 -30.95 62.57 -12.83
N ASP A 344 -31.64 62.29 -11.73
CA ASP A 344 -32.69 61.27 -11.67
C ASP A 344 -34.06 61.76 -12.11
N LYS A 345 -34.43 63.01 -11.86
CA LYS A 345 -35.64 63.64 -12.40
C LYS A 345 -35.58 63.68 -13.92
N ALA A 346 -34.39 63.96 -14.44
CA ALA A 346 -34.10 63.95 -15.85
C ALA A 346 -34.14 62.53 -16.46
N ARG A 347 -33.69 61.50 -15.74
CA ARG A 347 -33.82 60.07 -16.12
C ARG A 347 -35.26 59.56 -16.04
N LYS A 348 -36.01 59.99 -15.02
CA LYS A 348 -37.43 59.66 -14.83
C LYS A 348 -38.34 60.35 -15.87
N LEU A 349 -37.89 61.46 -16.44
CA LEU A 349 -38.50 62.12 -17.60
C LEU A 349 -38.54 61.25 -18.87
N PHE A 350 -37.91 60.06 -18.90
CA PHE A 350 -38.10 59.02 -19.94
C PHE A 350 -39.22 58.02 -19.60
N LEU A 351 -39.65 57.96 -18.34
CA LEU A 351 -40.46 56.85 -17.80
C LEU A 351 -41.76 57.34 -17.13
N THR A 352 -42.17 58.58 -17.41
CA THR A 352 -43.42 59.17 -16.90
C THR A 352 -44.27 59.74 -18.01
N ALA A 353 -45.54 59.33 -18.04
CA ALA A 353 -46.63 59.92 -18.80
C ALA A 353 -46.76 61.44 -18.54
N PRO A 354 -47.39 62.22 -19.44
CA PRO A 354 -47.34 63.68 -19.40
C PRO A 354 -48.14 64.27 -18.23
N ASP A 355 -47.44 64.88 -17.27
CA ASP A 355 -48.04 65.83 -16.34
C ASP A 355 -47.92 67.25 -16.90
N ASN A 356 -49.05 67.96 -17.00
CA ASN A 356 -49.14 69.30 -17.58
C ASN A 356 -48.88 70.39 -16.52
N SER A 357 -47.72 70.33 -15.85
CA SER A 357 -47.32 71.35 -14.87
C SER A 357 -46.02 72.08 -15.28
N MET A 358 -46.12 73.41 -15.29
CA MET A 358 -45.10 74.37 -15.70
C MET A 358 -44.04 74.58 -14.59
N HIS A 359 -42.83 74.99 -15.01
CA HIS A 359 -41.85 75.74 -14.21
C HIS A 359 -41.40 75.18 -12.84
N THR A 360 -40.18 74.62 -12.82
CA THR A 360 -39.18 75.04 -11.83
C THR A 360 -37.87 75.38 -12.52
N SER A 361 -37.29 76.55 -12.20
CA SER A 361 -36.00 77.00 -12.72
C SER A 361 -34.84 76.24 -12.07
N ILE A 362 -33.94 75.68 -12.88
CA ILE A 362 -32.68 75.11 -12.40
C ILE A 362 -31.52 75.92 -12.99
N TYR A 363 -30.55 76.22 -12.12
CA TYR A 363 -29.54 77.25 -12.33
C TYR A 363 -28.32 76.70 -13.05
N PHE A 364 -28.03 77.20 -14.25
CA PHE A 364 -26.79 76.88 -14.96
C PHE A 364 -25.63 77.79 -14.50
N PRO A 365 -24.49 77.24 -14.04
CA PRO A 365 -23.24 78.00 -14.04
C PRO A 365 -22.83 78.28 -15.50
N GLN A 366 -22.27 79.46 -15.78
CA GLN A 366 -21.92 79.90 -17.14
C GLN A 366 -20.71 79.18 -17.78
N ARG A 367 -20.33 78.01 -17.26
CA ARG A 367 -19.45 77.02 -17.90
C ARG A 367 -19.95 75.62 -17.51
N PRO A 368 -20.18 74.70 -18.45
CA PRO A 368 -20.52 73.32 -18.12
C PRO A 368 -19.39 72.64 -17.34
N ASP A 369 -19.73 72.04 -16.20
CA ASP A 369 -18.88 71.04 -15.56
C ASP A 369 -18.81 69.79 -16.48
N PRO A 370 -17.65 69.14 -16.65
CA PRO A 370 -17.53 67.95 -17.51
C PRO A 370 -18.53 66.84 -17.19
N SER A 371 -19.00 66.73 -15.93
CA SER A 371 -20.00 65.75 -15.48
C SER A 371 -21.43 65.99 -15.98
N VAL A 372 -21.69 67.08 -16.71
CA VAL A 372 -22.99 67.36 -17.38
C VAL A 372 -23.13 66.55 -18.67
N TRP A 373 -22.04 66.29 -19.39
CA TRP A 373 -22.06 65.50 -20.64
C TRP A 373 -22.25 63.99 -20.41
N GLU A 374 -22.33 63.57 -19.15
CA GLU A 374 -22.53 62.18 -18.73
C GLU A 374 -24.02 61.84 -18.41
N GLU A 375 -24.96 62.76 -18.68
CA GLU A 375 -26.39 62.46 -18.55
C GLU A 375 -26.92 61.62 -19.72
N PRO A 376 -27.76 60.61 -19.46
CA PRO A 376 -28.45 59.82 -20.49
C PRO A 376 -29.14 60.66 -21.58
N PHE A 377 -28.94 60.28 -22.84
CA PHE A 377 -29.05 61.15 -24.02
C PHE A 377 -30.33 62.05 -24.10
N PRO A 378 -31.57 61.55 -23.96
CA PRO A 378 -32.79 62.38 -23.92
C PRO A 378 -32.84 63.51 -22.90
N ILE A 379 -31.99 63.50 -21.87
CA ILE A 379 -31.83 64.62 -20.91
C ILE A 379 -31.12 65.78 -21.58
N LEU A 380 -29.99 65.46 -22.22
CA LEU A 380 -29.20 66.41 -22.99
C LEU A 380 -30.11 67.04 -24.04
N VAL A 381 -30.92 66.23 -24.75
CA VAL A 381 -31.91 66.71 -25.72
C VAL A 381 -32.96 67.66 -25.11
N LYS A 382 -33.48 67.37 -23.90
CA LYS A 382 -34.46 68.24 -23.22
C LYS A 382 -33.84 69.57 -22.75
N GLU A 383 -32.55 69.57 -22.43
CA GLU A 383 -31.80 70.80 -22.14
C GLU A 383 -31.42 71.58 -23.41
N PHE A 384 -31.10 70.90 -24.51
CA PHE A 384 -30.81 71.50 -25.81
C PHE A 384 -31.97 72.33 -26.38
N ILE A 385 -33.22 72.08 -25.97
CA ILE A 385 -34.39 72.93 -26.30
C ILE A 385 -34.12 74.41 -25.97
N LYS A 386 -33.37 74.66 -24.89
CA LYS A 386 -33.12 76.01 -24.34
C LYS A 386 -32.03 76.77 -25.11
N TRP A 387 -31.31 76.10 -26.01
CA TRP A 387 -30.15 76.66 -26.69
C TRP A 387 -30.52 77.57 -27.88
N THR A 388 -29.63 78.52 -28.14
CA THR A 388 -29.79 79.61 -29.11
C THR A 388 -28.53 79.75 -29.95
N TYR A 389 -28.60 80.57 -31.00
CA TYR A 389 -27.45 80.85 -31.86
C TYR A 389 -26.30 81.62 -31.17
N LYS A 390 -26.48 81.98 -29.89
CA LYS A 390 -25.51 82.73 -29.08
C LYS A 390 -24.69 81.84 -28.14
N ASP A 391 -25.05 80.57 -28.01
CA ASP A 391 -24.40 79.63 -27.09
C ASP A 391 -23.09 79.07 -27.68
N GLU A 392 -22.17 78.62 -26.82
CA GLU A 392 -20.81 78.21 -27.21
C GLU A 392 -20.72 76.72 -27.60
N PHE A 393 -21.27 76.38 -28.78
CA PHE A 393 -21.13 75.06 -29.41
C PHE A 393 -19.66 74.59 -29.54
N GLY A 394 -18.71 75.51 -29.66
CA GLY A 394 -17.27 75.21 -29.73
C GLY A 394 -16.75 74.35 -28.58
N GLN A 395 -17.30 74.49 -27.37
CA GLN A 395 -16.83 73.77 -26.17
C GLN A 395 -17.52 72.40 -25.93
N ILE A 396 -18.37 71.94 -26.85
CA ILE A 396 -19.14 70.70 -26.66
C ILE A 396 -18.24 69.46 -26.77
N ASN A 397 -18.32 68.57 -25.76
CA ASN A 397 -17.73 67.24 -25.83
C ASN A 397 -18.64 66.28 -26.62
N ILE A 398 -18.56 66.37 -27.96
CA ILE A 398 -19.32 65.52 -28.89
C ILE A 398 -19.11 64.03 -28.59
N SER A 399 -17.88 63.60 -28.29
CA SER A 399 -17.56 62.20 -27.98
C SER A 399 -18.33 61.68 -26.75
N ALA A 400 -18.53 62.49 -25.72
CA ALA A 400 -19.36 62.13 -24.57
C ALA A 400 -20.84 61.98 -24.96
N ILE A 401 -21.38 62.91 -25.75
CA ILE A 401 -22.76 62.84 -26.25
C ILE A 401 -22.99 61.60 -27.13
N VAL A 402 -22.02 61.25 -27.99
CA VAL A 402 -22.05 60.01 -28.80
C VAL A 402 -22.06 58.77 -27.91
N ASN A 403 -21.29 58.73 -26.82
CA ASN A 403 -21.31 57.63 -25.87
C ASN A 403 -22.67 57.50 -25.15
N GLN A 404 -23.33 58.62 -24.84
CA GLN A 404 -24.70 58.61 -24.30
C GLN A 404 -25.73 58.16 -25.33
N LEU A 405 -25.57 58.51 -26.61
CA LEU A 405 -26.41 58.00 -27.71
C LEU A 405 -26.25 56.48 -27.88
N ASN A 406 -25.02 55.98 -27.90
CA ASN A 406 -24.76 54.53 -27.99
C ASN A 406 -25.32 53.78 -26.75
N SER A 407 -25.24 54.37 -25.56
CA SER A 407 -25.86 53.83 -24.33
C SER A 407 -27.39 53.79 -24.40
N TYR A 408 -28.02 54.78 -25.05
CA TYR A 408 -29.46 54.83 -25.31
C TYR A 408 -29.90 53.76 -26.32
N ILE A 409 -29.10 53.56 -27.38
CA ILE A 409 -29.29 52.46 -28.35
C ILE A 409 -29.17 51.10 -27.64
N ASP A 410 -28.16 50.92 -26.78
CA ASP A 410 -27.97 49.69 -26.01
C ASP A 410 -29.14 49.38 -25.08
N PHE A 411 -29.68 50.39 -24.39
CA PHE A 411 -30.82 50.21 -23.50
C PHE A 411 -32.03 49.63 -24.25
N TRP A 412 -32.42 50.21 -25.38
CA TRP A 412 -33.59 49.77 -26.15
C TRP A 412 -33.34 48.47 -26.92
N ALA A 413 -32.13 48.24 -27.43
CA ALA A 413 -31.74 46.94 -27.98
C ALA A 413 -31.85 45.85 -26.91
N GLN A 414 -31.45 46.13 -25.66
CA GLN A 414 -31.58 45.18 -24.56
C GLN A 414 -33.04 44.99 -24.12
N GLN A 415 -33.88 46.03 -24.12
CA GLN A 415 -35.30 45.88 -23.79
C GLN A 415 -36.02 45.00 -24.82
N GLY A 416 -35.72 45.18 -26.12
CA GLY A 416 -36.30 44.35 -27.17
C GLY A 416 -35.99 42.86 -26.99
N GLU A 417 -34.75 42.56 -26.60
CA GLU A 417 -34.26 41.20 -26.36
C GLU A 417 -34.80 40.55 -25.07
N LEU A 418 -34.98 41.35 -24.00
CA LEU A 418 -35.46 40.87 -22.70
C LEU A 418 -36.96 40.59 -22.64
N PHE A 419 -37.76 41.17 -23.55
CA PHE A 419 -39.22 41.06 -23.56
C PHE A 419 -39.80 40.53 -24.89
N ASN A 420 -38.96 40.03 -25.80
CA ASN A 420 -39.31 39.59 -27.16
C ASN A 420 -40.06 40.64 -28.01
N LEU A 421 -39.69 41.92 -27.91
CA LEU A 421 -40.43 42.98 -28.61
C LEU A 421 -40.19 42.98 -30.13
N TRP A 422 -39.18 42.24 -30.58
CA TRP A 422 -38.98 41.85 -31.98
C TRP A 422 -40.12 40.96 -32.51
N GLY A 423 -40.76 40.17 -31.64
CA GLY A 423 -41.85 39.25 -31.98
C GLY A 423 -41.41 37.90 -32.53
N ASN A 424 -40.15 37.49 -32.35
CA ASN A 424 -39.63 36.23 -32.88
C ASN A 424 -40.30 35.02 -32.20
N GLN A 425 -40.97 34.17 -32.98
CA GLN A 425 -41.71 32.99 -32.54
C GLN A 425 -40.81 31.73 -32.52
N GLU A 426 -39.77 31.73 -31.67
CA GLU A 426 -38.79 30.63 -31.51
C GLU A 426 -38.05 30.22 -32.82
N SER A 427 -38.01 31.09 -33.81
CA SER A 427 -37.23 30.89 -35.04
C SER A 427 -35.74 31.05 -34.78
N ASN A 428 -34.90 30.21 -35.39
CA ASN A 428 -33.45 30.44 -35.45
C ASN A 428 -33.03 31.45 -36.53
N GLN A 429 -34.00 32.18 -37.10
CA GLN A 429 -33.80 33.26 -38.06
C GLN A 429 -34.53 34.53 -37.61
N ASN A 430 -33.96 35.70 -37.86
CA ASN A 430 -34.54 36.98 -37.51
C ASN A 430 -35.73 37.42 -38.39
N ILE A 431 -36.48 38.40 -37.90
CA ILE A 431 -37.65 39.00 -38.56
C ILE A 431 -37.38 39.64 -39.92
N PHE A 432 -36.12 39.91 -40.28
CA PHE A 432 -35.75 40.49 -41.58
C PHE A 432 -35.49 39.44 -42.65
N THR A 433 -35.23 38.19 -42.27
CA THR A 433 -34.92 37.10 -43.22
C THR A 433 -36.06 36.87 -44.24
N PRO A 434 -37.35 36.88 -43.89
CA PRO A 434 -38.45 36.81 -44.86
C PRO A 434 -38.54 37.99 -45.84
N TYR A 435 -37.76 39.06 -45.62
CA TYR A 435 -37.70 40.27 -46.43
C TYR A 435 -36.39 40.39 -47.22
N ALA A 436 -35.52 39.37 -47.18
CA ALA A 436 -34.38 39.20 -48.07
C ALA A 436 -34.80 38.26 -49.23
N PRO A 437 -35.02 38.76 -50.47
CA PRO A 437 -35.49 37.93 -51.58
C PRO A 437 -34.43 36.95 -52.08
N GLU A 438 -33.16 37.32 -51.94
CA GLU A 438 -31.98 36.47 -52.13
C GLU A 438 -31.04 36.74 -50.94
N ILE A 439 -30.34 35.70 -50.46
CA ILE A 439 -29.40 35.80 -49.33
C ILE A 439 -27.98 35.87 -49.91
N GLU A 440 -27.37 37.05 -49.88
CA GLU A 440 -25.99 37.25 -50.32
C GLU A 440 -25.00 36.59 -49.34
N THR A 441 -24.36 35.51 -49.79
CA THR A 441 -23.40 34.72 -49.00
C THR A 441 -21.96 35.23 -49.08
N GLU A 442 -21.67 36.14 -50.01
CA GLU A 442 -20.38 36.86 -50.09
C GLU A 442 -20.38 38.05 -49.11
N ALA A 443 -19.21 38.46 -48.63
CA ALA A 443 -19.11 39.61 -47.74
C ALA A 443 -19.18 40.94 -48.50
N LEU A 444 -20.03 41.86 -48.05
CA LEU A 444 -20.05 43.26 -48.48
C LEU A 444 -19.54 44.14 -47.34
N ARG A 445 -18.48 44.94 -47.61
CA ARG A 445 -17.80 45.79 -46.60
C ARG A 445 -17.36 45.04 -45.33
N GLY A 446 -17.06 43.73 -45.46
CA GLY A 446 -16.55 42.88 -44.40
C GLY A 446 -17.60 42.15 -43.56
N HIS A 447 -18.86 42.13 -44.00
CA HIS A 447 -19.93 41.33 -43.40
C HIS A 447 -20.73 40.60 -44.48
N ALA A 448 -20.98 39.30 -44.32
CA ALA A 448 -21.92 38.53 -45.14
C ALA A 448 -23.31 38.46 -44.48
N TYR A 449 -24.35 38.11 -45.23
CA TYR A 449 -25.70 37.97 -44.66
C TYR A 449 -25.81 36.66 -43.88
N LEU A 450 -26.24 36.76 -42.62
CA LEU A 450 -26.44 35.64 -41.69
C LEU A 450 -27.84 35.74 -41.09
N PRO A 451 -28.81 34.90 -41.50
CA PRO A 451 -30.19 34.91 -40.97
C PRO A 451 -30.29 34.80 -39.44
N GLN A 452 -29.29 34.18 -38.81
CA GLN A 452 -29.21 33.94 -37.37
C GLN A 452 -28.86 35.19 -36.56
N TYR A 453 -28.45 36.32 -37.16
CA TYR A 453 -28.15 37.55 -36.40
C TYR A 453 -29.36 38.00 -35.56
N ARG A 454 -29.19 38.15 -34.24
CA ARG A 454 -30.26 38.64 -33.34
C ARG A 454 -30.58 40.09 -33.65
N GLU A 455 -31.84 40.47 -33.54
CA GLU A 455 -32.34 41.82 -33.83
C GLU A 455 -31.68 42.87 -32.91
N ALA A 456 -31.43 42.55 -31.64
CA ALA A 456 -30.70 43.43 -30.74
C ALA A 456 -29.22 43.61 -31.13
N THR A 457 -28.63 42.68 -31.88
CA THR A 457 -27.28 42.83 -32.47
C THR A 457 -27.35 43.70 -33.72
N LEU A 458 -28.32 43.45 -34.60
CA LEU A 458 -28.56 44.24 -35.80
C LEU A 458 -28.86 45.70 -35.45
N LEU A 459 -29.71 45.99 -34.46
CA LEU A 459 -30.03 47.37 -34.06
C LEU A 459 -28.75 48.11 -33.65
N ARG A 460 -27.91 47.51 -32.81
CA ARG A 460 -26.62 48.08 -32.40
C ARG A 460 -25.70 48.33 -33.61
N ARG A 461 -25.52 47.35 -34.50
CA ARG A 461 -24.66 47.47 -35.69
C ARG A 461 -25.17 48.54 -36.67
N MET A 462 -26.48 48.66 -36.86
CA MET A 462 -27.07 49.66 -37.76
C MET A 462 -27.12 51.08 -37.17
N ALA A 463 -27.17 51.21 -35.83
CA ALA A 463 -27.39 52.48 -35.13
C ALA A 463 -26.15 53.08 -34.44
N TYR A 464 -25.19 52.28 -33.99
CA TYR A 464 -24.02 52.80 -33.27
C TYR A 464 -23.25 53.81 -34.14
N SER A 465 -22.98 54.98 -33.54
CA SER A 465 -22.26 56.08 -34.16
C SER A 465 -20.90 56.27 -33.51
N TYR A 466 -19.89 56.58 -34.31
CA TYR A 466 -18.50 56.74 -33.88
C TYR A 466 -17.92 58.01 -34.51
N LEU A 467 -17.26 58.85 -33.72
CA LEU A 467 -16.52 60.00 -34.24
C LEU A 467 -15.14 59.55 -34.71
N HIS A 468 -14.94 59.42 -36.01
CA HIS A 468 -13.63 59.16 -36.62
C HIS A 468 -12.90 60.50 -36.80
N ILE A 469 -11.62 60.57 -36.43
CA ILE A 469 -10.78 61.77 -36.57
C ILE A 469 -9.54 61.38 -37.37
N ASP A 470 -9.24 62.15 -38.41
CA ASP A 470 -8.10 61.95 -39.31
C ASP A 470 -7.51 63.32 -39.75
N GLU A 471 -6.45 63.32 -40.57
CA GLU A 471 -5.78 64.55 -41.01
C GLU A 471 -6.62 65.44 -41.94
N ALA A 472 -7.57 64.87 -42.69
CA ALA A 472 -8.53 65.61 -43.52
C ALA A 472 -9.74 66.10 -42.69
N HIS A 473 -10.03 65.42 -41.58
CA HIS A 473 -11.13 65.70 -40.67
C HIS A 473 -10.62 65.90 -39.22
N PRO A 474 -9.91 67.01 -38.91
CA PRO A 474 -9.35 67.24 -37.57
C PRO A 474 -10.40 67.49 -36.48
N LEU A 475 -11.63 67.87 -36.86
CA LEU A 475 -12.81 67.89 -35.98
C LEU A 475 -13.63 66.58 -36.07
N GLY A 476 -13.24 65.66 -36.94
CA GLY A 476 -13.85 64.35 -37.14
C GLY A 476 -15.15 64.30 -37.93
N VAL A 477 -15.55 63.09 -38.33
CA VAL A 477 -16.76 62.73 -39.08
C VAL A 477 -17.42 61.54 -38.40
N PHE A 478 -18.75 61.50 -38.38
CA PHE A 478 -19.47 60.34 -37.86
C PHE A 478 -19.52 59.20 -38.87
N ILE A 479 -19.14 58.01 -38.40
CA ILE A 479 -19.29 56.75 -39.14
C ILE A 479 -20.17 55.79 -38.35
N THR A 480 -20.90 54.93 -39.05
CA THR A 480 -21.75 53.88 -38.46
C THR A 480 -21.29 52.52 -38.97
N HIS A 481 -21.35 51.48 -38.12
CA HIS A 481 -20.84 50.14 -38.44
C HIS A 481 -21.91 49.27 -39.14
N ARG A 482 -22.63 49.89 -40.10
CA ARG A 482 -23.81 49.32 -40.77
C ARG A 482 -23.47 48.09 -41.61
N ILE A 483 -24.19 47.01 -41.38
CA ILE A 483 -24.18 45.80 -42.21
C ILE A 483 -25.07 46.07 -43.43
N ALA A 484 -24.46 46.58 -44.50
CA ALA A 484 -25.18 47.08 -45.69
C ALA A 484 -26.18 46.08 -46.29
N LEU A 485 -25.87 44.78 -46.23
CA LEU A 485 -26.74 43.69 -46.72
C LEU A 485 -28.10 43.63 -46.02
N TYR A 486 -28.25 44.21 -44.83
CA TYR A 486 -29.52 44.28 -44.11
C TYR A 486 -30.39 45.49 -44.49
N GLU A 487 -29.84 46.54 -45.12
CA GLU A 487 -30.58 47.80 -45.33
C GLU A 487 -31.86 47.61 -46.14
N GLY A 488 -31.81 46.90 -47.27
CA GLY A 488 -32.99 46.64 -48.11
C GLY A 488 -34.00 45.66 -47.49
N ALA A 489 -33.55 44.74 -46.62
CA ALA A 489 -34.44 43.82 -45.90
C ALA A 489 -35.18 44.55 -44.76
N ILE A 490 -34.46 45.39 -44.02
CA ILE A 490 -35.04 46.29 -43.01
C ILE A 490 -36.03 47.26 -43.67
N GLU A 491 -35.71 47.86 -44.83
CA GLU A 491 -36.63 48.79 -45.51
C GLU A 491 -37.98 48.12 -45.85
N ARG A 492 -37.96 46.92 -46.43
CA ARG A 492 -39.17 46.16 -46.76
C ARG A 492 -39.95 45.70 -45.52
N TYR A 493 -39.27 45.39 -44.42
CA TYR A 493 -39.90 45.14 -43.13
C TYR A 493 -40.57 46.41 -42.58
N VAL A 494 -39.87 47.55 -42.56
CA VAL A 494 -40.38 48.86 -42.08
C VAL A 494 -41.64 49.29 -42.85
N GLN A 495 -41.64 49.11 -44.18
CA GLN A 495 -42.80 49.42 -45.04
C GLN A 495 -44.03 48.56 -44.74
N THR A 496 -43.86 47.34 -44.22
CA THR A 496 -44.96 46.41 -43.93
C THR A 496 -45.35 46.39 -42.45
N HIS A 497 -44.47 46.79 -41.54
CA HIS A 497 -44.63 46.74 -40.09
C HIS A 497 -44.38 48.11 -39.41
N PRO A 498 -45.08 49.20 -39.80
CA PRO A 498 -44.74 50.58 -39.43
C PRO A 498 -44.92 50.94 -37.93
N ASP A 499 -45.67 50.13 -37.18
CA ASP A 499 -45.86 50.28 -35.73
C ASP A 499 -45.12 49.21 -34.90
N SER A 500 -44.23 48.42 -35.54
CA SER A 500 -43.38 47.45 -34.82
C SER A 500 -42.36 48.14 -33.90
N TYR A 501 -41.94 47.43 -32.86
CA TYR A 501 -40.95 47.92 -31.91
C TYR A 501 -39.63 48.34 -32.59
N TRP A 502 -39.17 47.59 -33.60
CA TRP A 502 -38.01 48.00 -34.40
C TRP A 502 -38.19 49.39 -35.04
N VAL A 503 -39.35 49.67 -35.63
CA VAL A 503 -39.64 50.99 -36.24
C VAL A 503 -39.70 52.10 -35.20
N LEU A 504 -40.26 51.83 -34.01
CA LEU A 504 -40.26 52.78 -32.89
C LEU A 504 -38.84 53.13 -32.44
N CYS A 505 -37.98 52.11 -32.26
CA CYS A 505 -36.56 52.31 -31.97
C CYS A 505 -35.84 53.07 -33.11
N GLN A 506 -35.99 52.61 -34.35
CA GLN A 506 -35.31 53.19 -35.52
C GLN A 506 -35.66 54.67 -35.68
N ASN A 507 -36.92 55.07 -35.51
CA ASN A 507 -37.34 56.47 -35.64
C ASN A 507 -36.72 57.34 -34.55
N ALA A 508 -36.79 56.93 -33.29
CA ALA A 508 -36.19 57.68 -32.18
C ALA A 508 -34.66 57.78 -32.33
N ILE A 509 -34.01 56.68 -32.71
CA ILE A 509 -32.55 56.63 -32.95
C ILE A 509 -32.13 57.50 -34.13
N THR A 510 -32.91 57.55 -35.21
CA THR A 510 -32.57 58.36 -36.40
C THR A 510 -32.60 59.86 -36.09
N GLU A 511 -33.62 60.32 -35.37
CA GLU A 511 -33.68 61.72 -34.91
C GLU A 511 -32.59 62.02 -33.87
N ALA A 512 -32.24 61.05 -33.02
CA ALA A 512 -31.12 61.19 -32.09
C ALA A 512 -29.76 61.37 -32.82
N GLN A 513 -29.53 60.60 -33.88
CA GLN A 513 -28.38 60.79 -34.77
C GLN A 513 -28.42 62.16 -35.46
N ALA A 514 -29.59 62.62 -35.91
CA ALA A 514 -29.77 63.94 -36.52
C ALA A 514 -29.41 65.08 -35.56
N ILE A 515 -29.78 64.99 -34.28
CA ILE A 515 -29.37 65.95 -33.24
C ILE A 515 -27.84 66.00 -33.13
N VAL A 516 -27.17 64.85 -33.05
CA VAL A 516 -25.70 64.78 -32.91
C VAL A 516 -24.97 65.27 -34.17
N ASN A 517 -25.48 64.94 -35.36
CA ASN A 517 -25.01 65.48 -36.64
C ASN A 517 -25.11 67.00 -36.67
N ASN A 518 -26.27 67.56 -36.29
CA ASN A 518 -26.52 69.00 -36.33
C ASN A 518 -25.72 69.77 -35.28
N LEU A 519 -25.50 69.20 -34.09
CA LEU A 519 -24.55 69.75 -33.11
C LEU A 519 -23.13 69.84 -33.68
N HIS A 520 -22.69 68.81 -34.40
CA HIS A 520 -21.35 68.76 -34.98
C HIS A 520 -21.18 69.75 -36.14
N VAL A 521 -22.23 69.96 -36.94
CA VAL A 521 -22.27 71.02 -37.96
C VAL A 521 -22.19 72.40 -37.29
N LEU A 522 -22.97 72.65 -36.23
CA LEU A 522 -22.92 73.91 -35.48
C LEU A 522 -21.56 74.17 -34.82
N GLN A 523 -20.93 73.15 -34.25
CA GLN A 523 -19.57 73.24 -33.72
C GLN A 523 -18.55 73.55 -34.83
N LYS A 524 -18.61 72.86 -35.98
CA LYS A 524 -17.73 73.12 -37.13
C LYS A 524 -17.89 74.53 -37.70
N ILE A 525 -19.12 75.07 -37.75
CA ILE A 525 -19.36 76.45 -38.15
C ILE A 525 -18.75 77.42 -37.13
N GLN A 526 -19.02 77.26 -35.84
CA GLN A 526 -18.53 78.18 -34.81
C GLN A 526 -17.01 78.10 -34.58
N SER A 527 -16.36 76.97 -34.87
CA SER A 527 -14.92 76.77 -34.75
C SER A 527 -14.12 77.08 -36.03
N SER A 528 -14.76 77.48 -37.13
CA SER A 528 -14.08 77.83 -38.39
C SER A 528 -13.66 79.31 -38.40
N PRO A 529 -12.41 79.66 -38.75
CA PRO A 529 -11.93 81.05 -38.76
C PRO A 529 -12.69 82.00 -39.68
N ASP A 530 -13.21 81.50 -40.80
CA ASP A 530 -13.82 82.29 -41.88
C ASP A 530 -15.36 82.18 -41.93
N ALA A 531 -15.99 81.54 -40.93
CA ALA A 531 -17.42 81.27 -40.94
C ALA A 531 -18.29 82.50 -40.60
N PRO A 532 -19.51 82.58 -41.16
CA PRO A 532 -20.50 83.56 -40.72
C PRO A 532 -20.92 83.32 -39.28
N SER A 533 -21.30 84.38 -38.56
CA SER A 533 -21.89 84.24 -37.24
C SER A 533 -23.19 83.43 -37.29
N LEU A 534 -23.36 82.51 -36.35
CA LEU A 534 -24.57 81.70 -36.22
C LEU A 534 -25.82 82.59 -36.11
N ASN A 535 -26.94 82.06 -36.58
CA ASN A 535 -28.26 82.68 -36.53
C ASN A 535 -29.34 81.59 -36.31
N GLU A 536 -30.61 81.96 -36.14
CA GLU A 536 -31.69 80.97 -35.94
C GLU A 536 -31.95 80.06 -37.15
N GLU A 537 -31.53 80.45 -38.38
CA GLU A 537 -31.67 79.60 -39.56
C GLU A 537 -30.72 78.39 -39.50
N HIS A 538 -29.47 78.58 -39.06
CA HIS A 538 -28.54 77.48 -38.78
C HIS A 538 -29.05 76.53 -37.67
N LEU A 539 -29.83 77.03 -36.70
CA LEU A 539 -30.38 76.20 -35.61
C LEU A 539 -31.71 75.51 -35.98
N LYS A 540 -32.30 75.79 -37.14
CA LYS A 540 -33.60 75.28 -37.55
C LYS A 540 -33.64 73.74 -37.56
N GLU A 541 -32.66 73.12 -38.21
CA GLU A 541 -32.59 71.66 -38.35
C GLU A 541 -32.24 70.96 -37.02
N PHE A 542 -31.45 71.62 -36.17
CA PHE A 542 -31.17 71.16 -34.81
C PHE A 542 -32.44 71.15 -33.94
N LYS A 543 -33.23 72.23 -33.94
CA LYS A 543 -34.49 72.34 -33.16
C LYS A 543 -35.62 71.47 -33.71
N ASP A 544 -35.65 71.24 -35.02
CA ASP A 544 -36.55 70.27 -35.67
C ASP A 544 -36.22 68.83 -35.23
N ALA A 545 -34.95 68.42 -35.31
CA ALA A 545 -34.50 67.10 -34.85
C ALA A 545 -34.76 66.88 -33.34
N ILE A 546 -34.55 67.89 -32.49
CA ILE A 546 -34.94 67.86 -31.06
C ILE A 546 -36.44 67.59 -30.91
N SER A 547 -37.28 68.31 -31.66
CA SER A 547 -38.74 68.21 -31.57
C SER A 547 -39.25 66.83 -32.00
N LYS A 548 -38.75 66.32 -33.13
CA LYS A 548 -39.06 64.99 -33.66
C LYS A 548 -38.55 63.88 -32.76
N PHE A 549 -37.32 63.98 -32.25
CA PHE A 549 -36.78 63.04 -31.28
C PHE A 549 -37.70 62.90 -30.08
N LEU A 550 -38.09 64.01 -29.45
CA LEU A 550 -38.93 63.98 -28.25
C LEU A 550 -40.31 63.37 -28.52
N HIS A 551 -40.85 63.55 -29.73
CA HIS A 551 -42.08 62.87 -30.17
C HIS A 551 -41.89 61.35 -30.33
N HIS A 552 -40.88 60.91 -31.08
CA HIS A 552 -40.65 59.49 -31.36
C HIS A 552 -40.19 58.71 -30.13
N ASN A 553 -39.30 59.29 -29.32
CA ASN A 553 -38.88 58.76 -28.03
C ASN A 553 -40.08 58.57 -27.10
N LYS A 554 -40.98 59.57 -27.02
CA LYS A 554 -42.21 59.44 -26.25
C LYS A 554 -43.11 58.31 -26.78
N LYS A 555 -43.28 58.15 -28.10
CA LYS A 555 -44.07 57.04 -28.68
C LYS A 555 -43.47 55.67 -28.32
N LEU A 556 -42.15 55.55 -28.33
CA LEU A 556 -41.41 54.35 -27.91
C LEU A 556 -41.62 54.05 -26.42
N GLU A 557 -41.52 55.07 -25.56
CA GLU A 557 -41.75 54.97 -24.11
C GLU A 557 -43.20 54.59 -23.77
N GLU A 558 -44.19 55.24 -24.39
CA GLU A 558 -45.62 54.94 -24.22
C GLU A 558 -45.97 53.54 -24.74
N SER A 559 -45.35 53.08 -25.83
CA SER A 559 -45.51 51.70 -26.31
C SER A 559 -44.87 50.68 -25.37
N PHE A 560 -43.72 50.99 -24.77
CA PHE A 560 -43.03 50.12 -23.82
C PHE A 560 -43.85 49.94 -22.53
N GLN A 561 -44.45 51.02 -22.02
CA GLN A 561 -45.27 51.00 -20.81
C GLN A 561 -46.59 50.19 -20.94
N GLN A 562 -47.05 49.93 -22.17
CA GLN A 562 -48.29 49.18 -22.45
C GLN A 562 -48.09 47.66 -22.58
N LEU A 563 -46.84 47.19 -22.56
CA LEU A 563 -46.50 45.79 -22.79
C LEU A 563 -46.53 44.97 -21.49
N VAL A 564 -47.14 43.78 -21.56
CA VAL A 564 -47.05 42.77 -20.50
C VAL A 564 -45.71 42.03 -20.68
N PRO A 565 -44.87 41.90 -19.64
CA PRO A 565 -43.61 41.16 -19.74
C PRO A 565 -43.78 39.73 -20.25
N GLN A 566 -43.27 39.45 -21.45
CA GLN A 566 -43.11 38.10 -21.96
C GLN A 566 -41.66 37.65 -21.74
N LYS A 567 -41.46 36.52 -21.06
CA LYS A 567 -40.13 35.99 -20.76
C LYS A 567 -39.48 35.46 -22.05
N THR A 568 -38.29 35.93 -22.39
CA THR A 568 -37.44 35.27 -23.40
C THR A 568 -36.58 34.18 -22.77
N ASP A 569 -36.36 33.10 -23.53
CA ASP A 569 -35.36 32.06 -23.22
C ASP A 569 -33.95 32.47 -23.72
N SER A 570 -33.64 33.77 -23.78
CA SER A 570 -32.41 34.31 -24.36
C SER A 570 -31.12 33.88 -23.64
N GLU A 571 -31.24 33.40 -22.40
CA GLU A 571 -30.16 32.79 -21.61
C GLU A 571 -29.76 31.39 -22.15
N ARG A 572 -30.53 30.77 -23.06
CA ARG A 572 -30.28 29.44 -23.63
C ARG A 572 -29.40 29.41 -24.89
N TYR A 573 -29.07 30.57 -25.48
CA TYR A 573 -28.39 30.61 -26.77
C TYR A 573 -26.87 30.44 -26.65
N SER A 574 -26.27 29.74 -27.61
CA SER A 574 -24.83 29.43 -27.67
C SER A 574 -23.93 30.61 -28.04
N SER A 575 -24.48 31.82 -28.11
CA SER A 575 -23.85 33.05 -28.64
C SER A 575 -24.51 34.29 -28.05
N GLU A 576 -23.73 35.36 -27.81
CA GLU A 576 -24.29 36.68 -27.50
C GLU A 576 -24.99 37.31 -28.73
N PHE A 577 -24.58 36.97 -29.95
CA PHE A 577 -24.92 37.71 -31.18
C PHE A 577 -25.88 36.98 -32.13
N PHE A 578 -25.92 35.66 -32.08
CA PHE A 578 -26.67 34.83 -33.01
C PHE A 578 -27.65 33.88 -32.32
N TYR A 579 -28.74 33.56 -33.02
CA TYR A 579 -29.59 32.43 -32.73
C TYR A 579 -28.87 31.09 -33.03
N PRO A 580 -29.33 29.95 -32.46
CA PRO A 580 -28.61 28.68 -32.58
C PRO A 580 -28.49 28.12 -34.00
N PHE A 581 -27.26 27.78 -34.41
CA PHE A 581 -26.96 27.05 -35.65
C PHE A 581 -26.97 25.54 -35.41
N LYS A 582 -27.74 24.79 -36.20
CA LYS A 582 -27.62 23.32 -36.29
C LYS A 582 -26.32 22.94 -37.01
N GLU A 583 -25.77 21.75 -36.78
CA GLU A 583 -24.45 21.42 -37.34
C GLU A 583 -24.42 21.31 -38.87
N ASP A 584 -25.50 20.86 -39.50
CA ASP A 584 -25.56 20.79 -40.97
C ASP A 584 -25.81 22.17 -41.59
N GLU A 585 -26.46 23.09 -40.87
CA GLU A 585 -26.55 24.51 -41.24
C GLU A 585 -25.17 25.17 -41.15
N LEU A 586 -24.44 24.95 -40.05
CA LEU A 586 -23.11 25.52 -39.81
C LEU A 586 -22.07 25.07 -40.84
N LYS A 587 -22.11 23.78 -41.24
CA LYS A 587 -21.24 23.24 -42.30
C LYS A 587 -21.55 23.80 -43.69
N ALA A 588 -22.83 24.07 -43.96
CA ALA A 588 -23.30 24.57 -45.26
C ALA A 588 -22.97 26.05 -45.51
N LEU A 589 -22.57 26.82 -44.48
CA LEU A 589 -22.20 28.22 -44.62
C LEU A 589 -20.99 28.43 -45.57
N SER A 590 -20.98 29.60 -46.21
CA SER A 590 -19.84 30.10 -46.98
C SER A 590 -18.63 30.41 -46.08
N ASP A 591 -17.47 30.57 -46.72
CA ASP A 591 -16.26 31.05 -46.06
C ASP A 591 -16.45 32.46 -45.46
N ASP A 592 -17.08 33.37 -46.21
CA ASP A 592 -17.38 34.73 -45.77
C ASP A 592 -18.40 34.81 -44.64
N GLN A 593 -19.38 33.89 -44.61
CA GLN A 593 -20.34 33.75 -43.51
C GLN A 593 -19.66 33.27 -42.23
N LEU A 594 -18.83 32.22 -42.31
CA LEU A 594 -18.07 31.73 -41.15
C LEU A 594 -17.08 32.78 -40.63
N ALA A 595 -16.37 33.50 -41.52
CA ALA A 595 -15.50 34.60 -41.12
C ALA A 595 -16.28 35.76 -40.47
N THR A 596 -17.48 36.07 -40.97
CA THR A 596 -18.37 37.07 -40.34
C THR A 596 -18.78 36.64 -38.93
N ILE A 597 -19.13 35.36 -38.71
CA ILE A 597 -19.42 34.82 -37.37
C ILE A 597 -18.20 34.99 -36.46
N CYS A 598 -17.02 34.48 -36.85
CA CYS A 598 -15.84 34.52 -35.98
C CYS A 598 -15.41 35.94 -35.59
N LEU A 599 -15.46 36.90 -36.51
CA LEU A 599 -15.16 38.31 -36.20
C LEU A 599 -16.24 38.96 -35.32
N GLU A 600 -17.49 38.51 -35.40
CA GLU A 600 -18.56 38.98 -34.52
C GLU A 600 -18.44 38.40 -33.11
N GLU A 601 -18.20 37.09 -33.00
CA GLU A 601 -18.04 36.37 -31.72
C GLU A 601 -16.86 36.90 -30.88
N LEU A 602 -15.79 37.38 -31.51
CA LEU A 602 -14.68 38.04 -30.81
C LEU A 602 -15.05 39.38 -30.14
N ASN A 603 -16.30 39.86 -30.27
CA ASN A 603 -16.85 40.94 -29.45
C ASN A 603 -17.44 40.47 -28.10
N ALA A 604 -17.63 39.16 -27.90
CA ALA A 604 -18.29 38.60 -26.71
C ALA A 604 -17.45 38.81 -25.44
N ARG A 605 -18.13 38.84 -24.29
CA ARG A 605 -17.52 38.91 -22.96
C ARG A 605 -16.79 37.62 -22.61
N LYS A 606 -17.28 36.48 -23.09
CA LYS A 606 -16.70 35.14 -22.93
C LYS A 606 -16.60 34.45 -24.30
N VAL A 607 -15.75 33.43 -24.41
CA VAL A 607 -15.77 32.52 -25.57
C VAL A 607 -17.15 31.92 -25.71
N SER A 608 -17.74 32.02 -26.90
CA SER A 608 -18.99 31.33 -27.20
C SER A 608 -18.72 29.90 -27.65
N SER A 609 -19.61 28.99 -27.30
CA SER A 609 -19.52 27.60 -27.78
C SER A 609 -19.69 27.49 -29.30
N LEU A 610 -20.29 28.51 -29.95
CA LEU A 610 -20.26 28.63 -31.42
C LEU A 610 -18.85 28.89 -31.95
N LEU A 611 -18.09 29.80 -31.33
CA LEU A 611 -16.69 30.05 -31.72
C LEU A 611 -15.83 28.81 -31.48
N THR A 612 -15.94 28.16 -30.31
CA THR A 612 -15.22 26.90 -30.03
C THR A 612 -15.60 25.79 -31.03
N ARG A 613 -16.87 25.66 -31.43
CA ARG A 613 -17.32 24.69 -32.46
C ARG A 613 -16.67 24.92 -33.83
N ILE A 614 -16.61 26.18 -34.29
CA ILE A 614 -15.98 26.52 -35.59
C ILE A 614 -14.46 26.29 -35.51
N VAL A 615 -13.81 26.80 -34.46
CA VAL A 615 -12.35 26.73 -34.29
C VAL A 615 -11.86 25.31 -34.03
N SER A 616 -12.67 24.46 -33.40
CA SER A 616 -12.34 23.03 -33.19
C SER A 616 -12.51 22.18 -34.45
N ASN A 617 -13.11 22.68 -35.52
CA ASN A 617 -13.28 21.96 -36.77
C ASN A 617 -12.33 22.53 -37.85
N ASP A 618 -11.32 21.77 -38.21
CA ASP A 618 -10.25 22.23 -39.09
C ASP A 618 -10.75 22.53 -40.52
N GLU A 619 -11.82 21.89 -40.99
CA GLU A 619 -12.46 22.20 -42.27
C GLU A 619 -13.15 23.58 -42.25
N LEU A 620 -13.90 23.87 -41.18
CA LEU A 620 -14.57 25.17 -41.01
C LEU A 620 -13.55 26.27 -40.75
N TYR A 621 -12.49 26.00 -39.99
CA TYR A 621 -11.43 26.95 -39.74
C TYR A 621 -10.63 27.28 -41.02
N LEU A 622 -10.35 26.31 -41.88
CA LEU A 622 -9.70 26.56 -43.17
C LEU A 622 -10.57 27.43 -44.10
N LYS A 623 -11.90 27.27 -44.10
CA LYS A 623 -12.82 28.22 -44.76
C LYS A 623 -12.66 29.64 -44.19
N VAL A 624 -12.71 29.79 -42.86
CA VAL A 624 -12.54 31.09 -42.19
C VAL A 624 -11.20 31.75 -42.54
N GLN A 625 -10.10 31.00 -42.52
CA GLN A 625 -8.77 31.50 -42.85
C GLN A 625 -8.67 31.96 -44.32
N ALA A 626 -9.32 31.25 -45.24
CA ALA A 626 -9.39 31.66 -46.64
C ALA A 626 -10.17 32.98 -46.80
N ALA A 627 -11.35 33.10 -46.19
CA ALA A 627 -12.14 34.33 -46.24
C ALA A 627 -11.44 35.53 -45.60
N LEU A 628 -10.82 35.36 -44.42
CA LEU A 628 -10.09 36.44 -43.74
C LEU A 628 -8.85 36.94 -44.51
N SER A 629 -8.38 36.20 -45.52
CA SER A 629 -7.34 36.68 -46.44
C SER A 629 -7.85 37.66 -47.51
N LYS A 630 -9.18 37.78 -47.69
CA LYS A 630 -9.80 38.69 -48.67
C LYS A 630 -9.78 40.14 -48.17
N ASP A 631 -9.43 41.07 -49.06
CA ASP A 631 -9.40 42.53 -48.84
C ASP A 631 -10.80 43.20 -48.63
N VAL A 632 -11.81 42.39 -48.31
CA VAL A 632 -13.14 42.85 -47.90
C VAL A 632 -13.28 42.90 -46.37
N PHE A 633 -12.58 42.03 -45.63
CA PHE A 633 -12.58 42.05 -44.16
C PHE A 633 -11.53 43.00 -43.57
N THR A 634 -10.43 43.25 -44.28
CA THR A 634 -9.37 44.21 -43.91
C THR A 634 -9.88 45.62 -43.61
N LYS A 635 -10.98 46.02 -44.27
CA LYS A 635 -11.60 47.35 -44.21
C LYS A 635 -12.69 47.48 -43.15
N ARG A 636 -12.93 46.46 -42.32
CA ARG A 636 -13.80 46.62 -41.15
C ARG A 636 -13.17 47.58 -40.15
N VAL A 637 -14.02 48.20 -39.36
CA VAL A 637 -13.69 49.26 -38.39
C VAL A 637 -13.58 48.74 -36.96
N ASP A 638 -13.92 47.47 -36.70
CA ASP A 638 -13.82 46.79 -35.41
C ASP A 638 -12.49 46.02 -35.22
N SER A 639 -11.38 46.65 -35.63
CA SER A 639 -10.00 46.11 -35.54
C SER A 639 -9.80 44.70 -36.13
N PRO A 640 -10.17 44.46 -37.41
CA PRO A 640 -10.18 43.13 -38.02
C PRO A 640 -8.82 42.43 -38.02
N ALA A 641 -7.72 43.17 -38.18
CA ALA A 641 -6.37 42.62 -38.14
C ALA A 641 -6.00 42.05 -36.76
N GLY A 642 -6.38 42.74 -35.68
CA GLY A 642 -6.20 42.25 -34.30
C GLY A 642 -7.05 41.02 -34.04
N LYS A 643 -8.35 41.07 -34.37
CA LYS A 643 -9.26 39.93 -34.26
C LYS A 643 -8.78 38.69 -35.02
N THR A 644 -8.28 38.87 -36.24
CA THR A 644 -7.72 37.78 -37.06
C THR A 644 -6.48 37.17 -36.41
N ALA A 645 -5.63 37.98 -35.75
CA ALA A 645 -4.49 37.49 -34.99
C ALA A 645 -4.92 36.69 -33.74
N GLU A 646 -5.85 37.21 -32.94
CA GLU A 646 -6.36 36.49 -31.76
C GLU A 646 -7.05 35.17 -32.13
N LEU A 647 -7.84 35.17 -33.21
CA LEU A 647 -8.47 33.96 -33.75
C LEU A 647 -7.43 32.89 -34.13
N ALA A 648 -6.33 33.31 -34.76
CA ALA A 648 -5.24 32.41 -35.13
C ALA A 648 -4.46 31.87 -33.91
N LYS A 649 -4.27 32.68 -32.86
CA LYS A 649 -3.71 32.20 -31.58
C LYS A 649 -4.64 31.19 -30.91
N PHE A 650 -5.95 31.44 -30.92
CA PHE A 650 -6.93 30.55 -30.28
C PHE A 650 -7.05 29.21 -31.03
N TYR A 651 -7.07 29.23 -32.36
CA TYR A 651 -6.97 28.01 -33.17
C TYR A 651 -5.69 27.23 -32.90
N LEU A 652 -4.54 27.91 -32.79
CA LEU A 652 -3.28 27.26 -32.43
C LEU A 652 -3.36 26.58 -31.05
N PHE A 653 -3.96 27.24 -30.06
CA PHE A 653 -4.18 26.67 -28.73
C PHE A 653 -5.09 25.43 -28.77
N ILE A 654 -6.24 25.52 -29.43
CA ILE A 654 -7.18 24.39 -29.59
C ILE A 654 -6.50 23.21 -30.31
N ASN A 655 -5.68 23.48 -31.33
CA ASN A 655 -4.93 22.43 -32.02
C ASN A 655 -3.83 21.80 -31.15
N THR A 656 -3.13 22.58 -30.31
CA THR A 656 -2.20 22.01 -29.33
C THR A 656 -2.92 21.18 -28.25
N TYR A 657 -4.14 21.54 -27.83
CA TYR A 657 -4.97 20.66 -26.98
C TYR A 657 -5.40 19.36 -27.70
N LYS A 658 -5.70 19.40 -29.01
CA LYS A 658 -5.92 18.18 -29.81
C LYS A 658 -4.67 17.29 -29.80
N GLN A 659 -3.50 17.88 -30.04
CA GLN A 659 -2.19 17.20 -30.03
C GLN A 659 -1.91 16.57 -28.66
N PHE A 660 -2.10 17.32 -27.57
CA PHE A 660 -2.02 16.81 -26.20
C PHE A 660 -2.94 15.60 -25.98
N SER A 661 -4.19 15.66 -26.47
CA SER A 661 -5.15 14.58 -26.29
C SER A 661 -4.72 13.29 -26.99
N VAL A 662 -4.25 13.37 -28.24
CA VAL A 662 -3.83 12.19 -29.04
C VAL A 662 -2.40 11.70 -28.79
N ALA A 663 -1.54 12.49 -28.12
CA ALA A 663 -0.15 12.11 -27.83
C ALA A 663 -0.06 10.79 -27.04
N GLU A 664 0.80 9.86 -27.48
CA GLU A 664 0.89 8.51 -26.89
C GLU A 664 1.79 8.44 -25.65
N THR A 665 2.77 9.35 -25.53
CA THR A 665 3.79 9.32 -24.46
C THR A 665 3.57 10.40 -23.42
N TYR A 666 3.96 10.13 -22.17
CA TYR A 666 3.89 11.10 -21.08
C TYR A 666 4.75 12.35 -21.37
N ILE A 667 5.94 12.15 -21.95
CA ILE A 667 6.82 13.27 -22.36
C ILE A 667 6.14 14.17 -23.40
N GLN A 668 5.50 13.62 -24.43
CA GLN A 668 4.77 14.42 -25.43
C GLN A 668 3.61 15.19 -24.78
N LYS A 669 2.86 14.55 -23.88
CA LYS A 669 1.78 15.23 -23.14
C LYS A 669 2.32 16.39 -22.28
N GLN A 670 3.48 16.25 -21.63
CA GLN A 670 4.12 17.36 -20.93
C GLN A 670 4.55 18.49 -21.90
N GLU A 671 5.15 18.16 -23.04
CA GLU A 671 5.57 19.15 -24.05
C GLU A 671 4.39 19.96 -24.61
N GLU A 672 3.32 19.30 -25.05
CA GLU A 672 2.14 20.01 -25.59
C GLU A 672 1.45 20.84 -24.50
N ARG A 673 1.37 20.35 -23.25
CA ARG A 673 0.88 21.13 -22.12
C ARG A 673 1.72 22.37 -21.84
N LEU A 674 3.05 22.28 -21.94
CA LEU A 674 3.93 23.44 -21.80
C LEU A 674 3.70 24.46 -22.92
N ARG A 675 3.49 24.00 -24.17
CA ARG A 675 3.14 24.87 -25.30
C ARG A 675 1.77 25.53 -25.08
N MET A 676 0.75 24.82 -24.59
CA MET A 676 -0.53 25.40 -24.18
C MET A 676 -0.35 26.50 -23.12
N ALA A 677 0.42 26.23 -22.07
CA ALA A 677 0.70 27.21 -21.00
C ALA A 677 1.51 28.44 -21.48
N GLU A 678 2.25 28.34 -22.59
CA GLU A 678 2.86 29.48 -23.27
C GLU A 678 1.92 30.22 -24.22
N GLN A 679 1.04 29.51 -24.91
CA GLN A 679 0.04 30.06 -25.83
C GLN A 679 -1.04 30.84 -25.07
N LEU A 680 -1.51 30.30 -23.93
CA LEU A 680 -2.47 30.93 -23.03
C LEU A 680 -2.04 32.35 -22.61
N LYS A 681 -0.76 32.53 -22.26
CA LYS A 681 -0.16 33.83 -21.90
C LYS A 681 -0.15 34.86 -23.03
N LYS A 682 -0.45 34.43 -24.27
CA LYS A 682 -0.44 35.26 -25.48
C LYS A 682 -1.87 35.56 -25.97
N LEU A 683 -2.91 34.90 -25.44
CA LEU A 683 -4.33 35.15 -25.78
C LEU A 683 -4.88 36.38 -25.06
N ASP A 684 -5.79 37.11 -25.70
CA ASP A 684 -6.59 38.16 -25.04
C ASP A 684 -7.55 37.59 -23.97
N THR A 685 -7.88 38.41 -22.97
CA THR A 685 -8.52 37.98 -21.71
C THR A 685 -9.85 37.24 -21.87
N ASN A 686 -10.68 37.59 -22.87
CA ASN A 686 -11.96 36.92 -23.13
C ASN A 686 -11.79 35.51 -23.73
N LEU A 687 -10.62 35.20 -24.29
CA LEU A 687 -10.25 33.87 -24.80
C LEU A 687 -9.54 32.99 -23.75
N GLN A 688 -9.04 33.60 -22.67
CA GLN A 688 -8.29 32.89 -21.63
C GLN A 688 -9.15 31.95 -20.78
N GLU A 689 -10.44 32.22 -20.58
CA GLU A 689 -11.30 31.40 -19.69
C GLU A 689 -11.47 29.96 -20.22
N GLU A 690 -11.88 29.79 -21.47
CA GLU A 690 -11.98 28.48 -22.14
C GLU A 690 -10.61 27.78 -22.22
N ALA A 691 -9.57 28.55 -22.55
CA ALA A 691 -8.21 28.03 -22.63
C ALA A 691 -7.65 27.58 -21.27
N VAL A 692 -8.05 28.22 -20.16
CA VAL A 692 -7.74 27.76 -18.79
C VAL A 692 -8.45 26.45 -18.49
N LEU A 693 -9.73 26.29 -18.86
CA LEU A 693 -10.48 25.03 -18.63
C LEU A 693 -9.82 23.86 -19.36
N LEU A 694 -9.44 24.05 -20.63
CA LEU A 694 -8.76 23.03 -21.44
C LEU A 694 -7.33 22.73 -20.95
N LEU A 695 -6.62 23.74 -20.41
CA LEU A 695 -5.31 23.54 -19.77
C LEU A 695 -5.44 22.81 -18.43
N GLN A 696 -6.49 23.09 -17.65
CA GLN A 696 -6.77 22.39 -16.39
C GLN A 696 -7.13 20.93 -16.64
N GLU A 697 -7.94 20.62 -17.66
CA GLU A 697 -8.20 19.22 -18.03
C GLU A 697 -6.92 18.50 -18.50
N ALA A 698 -6.00 19.20 -19.16
CA ALA A 698 -4.69 18.66 -19.51
C ALA A 698 -3.81 18.41 -18.25
N ASP A 699 -3.88 19.28 -17.24
CA ASP A 699 -3.20 19.10 -15.96
C ASP A 699 -3.78 17.95 -15.14
N ASP A 700 -5.10 17.82 -15.06
CA ASP A 700 -5.79 16.72 -14.37
C ASP A 700 -5.46 15.36 -15.02
N ARG A 701 -5.43 15.31 -16.36
CA ARG A 701 -5.01 14.13 -17.13
C ARG A 701 -3.53 13.79 -16.92
N LEU A 702 -2.64 14.78 -16.82
CA LEU A 702 -1.21 14.56 -16.49
C LEU A 702 -1.02 14.09 -15.05
N LEU A 703 -1.78 14.64 -14.09
CA LEU A 703 -1.76 14.24 -12.69
C LEU A 703 -2.19 12.79 -12.52
N ALA A 704 -3.23 12.35 -13.23
CA ALA A 704 -3.66 10.96 -13.27
C ALA A 704 -2.56 10.02 -13.81
N LEU A 705 -1.83 10.41 -14.86
CA LEU A 705 -0.70 9.64 -15.39
C LEU A 705 0.49 9.60 -14.43
N HIS A 706 0.76 10.67 -13.68
CA HIS A 706 1.80 10.69 -12.66
C HIS A 706 1.41 9.84 -11.43
N GLN A 707 0.13 9.81 -11.07
CA GLN A 707 -0.37 8.93 -10.00
C GLN A 707 -0.10 7.45 -10.31
N LEU A 708 -0.31 7.01 -11.56
CA LEU A 708 0.03 5.64 -11.97
C LEU A 708 1.53 5.31 -11.80
N GLU A 709 2.43 6.29 -11.97
CA GLU A 709 3.85 6.11 -11.69
C GLU A 709 4.12 6.02 -10.18
N ILE A 710 3.47 6.85 -9.36
CA ILE A 710 3.54 6.79 -7.89
C ILE A 710 3.03 5.43 -7.39
N ASP A 711 1.90 4.95 -7.92
CA ASP A 711 1.30 3.67 -7.55
C ASP A 711 2.24 2.51 -7.90
N PHE A 712 2.92 2.56 -9.06
CA PHE A 712 3.96 1.59 -9.42
C PHE A 712 5.14 1.61 -8.43
N GLU A 713 5.66 2.78 -8.05
CA GLU A 713 6.76 2.88 -7.08
C GLU A 713 6.34 2.40 -5.68
N GLN A 714 5.09 2.67 -5.25
CA GLN A 714 4.55 2.13 -4.00
C GLN A 714 4.40 0.60 -4.05
N ALA A 715 3.95 0.04 -5.18
CA ALA A 715 3.89 -1.41 -5.37
C ALA A 715 5.31 -2.04 -5.39
N LEU A 716 6.31 -1.30 -5.89
CA LEU A 716 7.71 -1.72 -5.88
C LEU A 716 8.32 -1.69 -4.47
N GLU A 717 8.04 -0.65 -3.68
CA GLU A 717 8.43 -0.56 -2.25
C GLU A 717 7.74 -1.65 -1.41
N ALA A 718 6.45 -1.92 -1.67
CA ALA A 718 5.71 -3.01 -1.04
C ALA A 718 6.29 -4.39 -1.40
N PHE A 719 6.72 -4.60 -2.64
CA PHE A 719 7.43 -5.81 -3.06
C PHE A 719 8.82 -5.93 -2.40
N GLN A 720 9.59 -4.84 -2.33
CA GLN A 720 10.90 -4.84 -1.65
C GLN A 720 10.78 -5.11 -0.15
N SER A 721 9.71 -4.61 0.48
CA SER A 721 9.41 -4.81 1.91
C SER A 721 8.88 -6.22 2.20
N ASN A 722 8.17 -6.84 1.26
CA ASN A 722 7.61 -8.18 1.39
C ASN A 722 7.65 -8.91 0.03
N ILE A 723 8.77 -9.56 -0.26
CA ILE A 723 9.00 -10.30 -1.51
C ILE A 723 8.08 -11.53 -1.55
N SER A 724 7.04 -11.47 -2.36
CA SER A 724 6.02 -12.53 -2.47
C SER A 724 5.42 -12.58 -3.88
N LEU A 725 4.65 -13.63 -4.18
CA LEU A 725 3.94 -13.73 -5.46
C LEU A 725 2.86 -12.64 -5.58
N SER A 726 2.08 -12.39 -4.52
CA SER A 726 0.98 -11.41 -4.56
C SER A 726 1.47 -9.96 -4.67
N THR A 727 2.59 -9.61 -4.05
CA THR A 727 3.22 -8.28 -4.23
C THR A 727 3.83 -8.12 -5.62
N LEU A 728 4.36 -9.19 -6.23
CA LEU A 728 4.82 -9.16 -7.63
C LEU A 728 3.66 -9.07 -8.62
N GLU A 729 2.54 -9.76 -8.37
CA GLU A 729 1.31 -9.67 -9.18
C GLU A 729 0.70 -8.26 -9.11
N LEU A 730 0.70 -7.63 -7.93
CA LEU A 730 0.31 -6.24 -7.75
C LEU A 730 1.21 -5.29 -8.58
N LEU A 731 2.53 -5.42 -8.43
CA LEU A 731 3.53 -4.64 -9.18
C LEU A 731 3.34 -4.79 -10.71
N LYS A 732 3.08 -6.02 -11.20
CA LYS A 732 2.77 -6.28 -12.61
C LYS A 732 1.46 -5.61 -13.06
N SER A 733 0.41 -5.67 -12.24
CA SER A 733 -0.87 -5.04 -12.57
C SER A 733 -0.73 -3.52 -12.73
N HIS A 734 0.08 -2.87 -11.89
CA HIS A 734 0.33 -1.43 -11.94
C HIS A 734 1.27 -1.07 -13.10
N TYR A 735 2.32 -1.89 -13.34
CA TYR A 735 3.17 -1.77 -14.52
C TYR A 735 2.36 -1.76 -15.82
N GLU A 736 1.37 -2.66 -15.96
CA GLU A 736 0.57 -2.72 -17.18
C GLU A 736 -0.33 -1.50 -17.42
N MET A 737 -0.62 -0.68 -16.40
CA MET A 737 -1.37 0.57 -16.55
C MET A 737 -0.49 1.75 -17.01
N LEU A 738 0.84 1.65 -16.92
CA LEU A 738 1.76 2.74 -17.26
C LEU A 738 1.77 3.07 -18.79
N PRO A 739 1.99 4.35 -19.16
CA PRO A 739 2.30 4.74 -20.54
C PRO A 739 3.53 4.02 -21.13
N SER A 740 3.62 3.92 -22.45
CA SER A 740 4.65 3.13 -23.14
C SER A 740 6.08 3.62 -22.93
N ASP A 741 6.29 4.92 -22.77
CA ASP A 741 7.58 5.52 -22.41
C ASP A 741 7.95 5.28 -20.94
N VAL A 742 6.96 5.34 -20.03
CA VAL A 742 7.17 5.07 -18.61
C VAL A 742 7.44 3.57 -18.37
N LYS A 743 6.70 2.65 -19.00
CA LYS A 743 6.96 1.20 -18.98
C LYS A 743 8.42 0.90 -19.29
N LYS A 744 8.93 1.44 -20.39
CA LYS A 744 10.33 1.27 -20.82
C LYS A 744 11.37 1.79 -19.82
N SER A 745 11.01 2.79 -19.01
CA SER A 745 11.86 3.30 -17.91
C SER A 745 11.85 2.36 -16.69
N LYS A 746 10.72 1.70 -16.41
CA LYS A 746 10.54 0.81 -15.24
C LYS A 746 10.81 -0.68 -15.51
N GLU A 747 10.98 -1.07 -16.77
CA GLU A 747 11.19 -2.46 -17.23
C GLU A 747 12.29 -3.19 -16.44
N GLN A 748 13.43 -2.53 -16.19
CA GLN A 748 14.53 -3.10 -15.39
C GLN A 748 14.16 -3.32 -13.91
N SER A 749 13.34 -2.45 -13.31
CA SER A 749 12.87 -2.61 -11.93
C SER A 749 11.96 -3.83 -11.80
N LEU A 750 11.09 -4.06 -12.78
CA LEU A 750 10.24 -5.25 -12.83
C LEU A 750 11.08 -6.53 -13.02
N GLU A 751 12.03 -6.53 -13.97
CA GLU A 751 12.90 -7.68 -14.21
C GLU A 751 13.77 -8.03 -12.98
N MET A 752 14.22 -7.03 -12.22
CA MET A 752 14.90 -7.22 -10.94
C MET A 752 13.97 -7.77 -9.85
N ALA A 753 12.70 -7.36 -9.82
CA ALA A 753 11.70 -7.88 -8.88
C ALA A 753 11.40 -9.38 -9.15
N GLU A 754 11.17 -9.76 -10.41
CA GLU A 754 10.97 -11.17 -10.80
C GLU A 754 12.16 -12.05 -10.39
N LYS A 755 13.39 -11.61 -10.71
CA LYS A 755 14.64 -12.31 -10.34
C LYS A 755 14.84 -12.39 -8.82
N SER A 756 14.30 -11.44 -8.05
CA SER A 756 14.39 -11.45 -6.58
C SER A 756 13.43 -12.45 -5.94
N LEU A 757 12.19 -12.58 -6.47
CA LEU A 757 11.26 -13.61 -6.02
C LEU A 757 11.77 -15.02 -6.35
N GLU A 758 12.34 -15.23 -7.55
CA GLU A 758 12.98 -16.49 -7.94
C GLU A 758 14.08 -16.90 -6.93
N GLN A 759 14.96 -15.98 -6.54
CA GLN A 759 16.03 -16.25 -5.58
C GLN A 759 15.50 -16.54 -4.18
N LEU A 760 14.43 -15.89 -3.74
CA LEU A 760 13.79 -16.22 -2.45
C LEU A 760 13.13 -17.60 -2.48
N GLN A 761 12.50 -17.99 -3.60
CA GLN A 761 11.91 -19.32 -3.76
C GLN A 761 12.96 -20.42 -3.75
N LEU A 762 14.11 -20.21 -4.42
CA LEU A 762 15.24 -21.14 -4.41
C LEU A 762 15.88 -21.29 -3.02
N GLU A 763 16.08 -20.18 -2.29
CA GLU A 763 16.56 -20.22 -0.90
C GLU A 763 15.56 -20.91 0.04
N THR A 764 14.26 -20.66 -0.14
CA THR A 764 13.20 -21.35 0.61
C THR A 764 13.22 -22.87 0.33
N ALA A 765 13.40 -23.27 -0.93
CA ALA A 765 13.52 -24.67 -1.32
C ALA A 765 14.77 -25.33 -0.72
N TYR A 766 15.91 -24.63 -0.69
CA TYR A 766 17.13 -25.08 0.00
C TYR A 766 16.88 -25.32 1.48
N LEU A 767 16.31 -24.35 2.21
CA LEU A 767 16.02 -24.45 3.63
C LEU A 767 15.07 -25.60 3.96
N LEU A 768 14.01 -25.81 3.15
CA LEU A 768 13.09 -26.95 3.32
C LEU A 768 13.74 -28.30 3.03
N SER A 769 14.73 -28.38 2.12
CA SER A 769 15.53 -29.60 1.95
C SER A 769 16.56 -29.80 3.07
N LEU A 770 17.08 -28.72 3.66
CA LEU A 770 18.00 -28.80 4.80
C LEU A 770 17.26 -29.34 6.02
N GLU A 771 16.09 -28.79 6.34
CA GLU A 771 15.24 -29.28 7.44
C GLU A 771 14.89 -30.77 7.27
N LYS A 772 14.47 -31.19 6.06
CA LYS A 772 14.19 -32.62 5.77
C LYS A 772 15.40 -33.52 5.97
N TYR A 773 16.59 -33.05 5.59
CA TYR A 773 17.83 -33.79 5.80
C TYR A 773 18.28 -33.78 7.27
N GLU A 774 18.03 -32.71 8.03
CA GLU A 774 18.29 -32.67 9.47
C GLU A 774 17.36 -33.58 10.27
N GLN A 775 16.05 -33.57 9.96
CA GLN A 775 15.03 -34.44 10.54
C GLN A 775 15.27 -35.93 10.21
N ASN A 776 15.63 -36.24 8.96
CA ASN A 776 15.88 -37.59 8.49
C ASN A 776 17.08 -37.60 7.53
N SER A 777 18.28 -37.78 8.08
CA SER A 777 19.52 -37.74 7.30
C SER A 777 19.67 -39.02 6.47
N THR A 778 19.26 -38.93 5.20
CA THR A 778 19.44 -39.96 4.16
C THR A 778 20.18 -39.35 2.98
N THR A 779 20.87 -40.18 2.21
CA THR A 779 21.59 -39.73 1.00
C THR A 779 20.63 -39.20 -0.08
N GLU A 780 19.38 -39.67 -0.14
CA GLU A 780 18.34 -39.14 -1.03
C GLU A 780 17.96 -37.69 -0.65
N HIS A 781 17.77 -37.41 0.65
CA HIS A 781 17.53 -36.04 1.12
C HIS A 781 18.76 -35.15 0.92
N PHE A 782 19.99 -35.69 1.04
CA PHE A 782 21.22 -34.95 0.78
C PHE A 782 21.37 -34.55 -0.70
N GLU A 783 21.12 -35.45 -1.65
CA GLU A 783 21.20 -35.11 -3.08
C GLU A 783 20.13 -34.09 -3.49
N LEU A 784 18.95 -34.10 -2.86
CA LEU A 784 17.95 -33.03 -3.04
C LEU A 784 18.44 -31.68 -2.47
N LEU A 785 19.02 -31.68 -1.27
CA LEU A 785 19.62 -30.49 -0.63
C LEU A 785 20.73 -29.87 -1.49
N LYS A 786 21.64 -30.71 -1.99
CA LYS A 786 22.70 -30.34 -2.94
C LYS A 786 22.12 -29.78 -4.24
N THR A 787 21.11 -30.41 -4.82
CA THR A 787 20.43 -29.95 -6.04
C THR A 787 19.77 -28.57 -5.87
N HIS A 788 19.37 -28.19 -4.65
CA HIS A 788 18.91 -26.82 -4.36
C HIS A 788 20.08 -25.85 -4.11
N TYR A 789 21.09 -26.26 -3.35
CA TYR A 789 22.29 -25.44 -3.09
C TYR A 789 23.02 -25.03 -4.38
N GLU A 790 23.20 -25.97 -5.31
CA GLU A 790 23.83 -25.74 -6.63
C GLU A 790 23.04 -24.76 -7.53
N LYS A 791 21.77 -24.45 -7.19
CA LYS A 791 20.93 -23.46 -7.91
C LYS A 791 20.89 -22.07 -7.27
N LEU A 792 21.38 -21.92 -6.04
CA LEU A 792 21.54 -20.61 -5.39
C LEU A 792 22.64 -19.80 -6.09
N LYS A 793 22.51 -18.47 -6.16
CA LYS A 793 23.62 -17.60 -6.62
C LYS A 793 24.66 -17.41 -5.51
N ASP A 794 25.88 -17.02 -5.89
CA ASP A 794 27.06 -16.92 -5.03
C ASP A 794 26.80 -16.31 -3.62
N PRO A 795 26.04 -15.19 -3.46
CA PRO A 795 25.81 -14.61 -2.13
C PRO A 795 24.98 -15.52 -1.20
N GLN A 796 24.00 -16.24 -1.76
CA GLN A 796 23.21 -17.22 -1.02
C GLN A 796 23.99 -18.52 -0.77
N GLN A 797 24.83 -18.95 -1.72
CA GLN A 797 25.75 -20.08 -1.48
C GLN A 797 26.72 -19.77 -0.34
N ILE A 798 27.36 -18.60 -0.34
CA ILE A 798 28.26 -18.16 0.75
C ILE A 798 27.53 -18.12 2.10
N LYS A 799 26.31 -17.55 2.13
CA LYS A 799 25.45 -17.50 3.34
C LYS A 799 25.18 -18.89 3.92
N HIS A 800 24.93 -19.88 3.05
CA HIS A 800 24.57 -21.25 3.44
C HIS A 800 25.73 -22.25 3.39
N GLN A 801 26.95 -21.80 3.09
CA GLN A 801 28.11 -22.67 2.84
C GLN A 801 28.39 -23.59 4.04
N SER A 802 28.32 -23.06 5.27
CA SER A 802 28.57 -23.84 6.48
C SER A 802 27.48 -24.88 6.75
N SER A 803 26.20 -24.58 6.53
CA SER A 803 25.13 -25.57 6.73
C SER A 803 25.20 -26.68 5.68
N TYR A 804 25.52 -26.34 4.43
CA TYR A 804 25.76 -27.33 3.37
C TYR A 804 27.02 -28.19 3.65
N GLN A 805 28.12 -27.60 4.10
CA GLN A 805 29.34 -28.33 4.48
C GLN A 805 29.06 -29.31 5.63
N ASN A 806 28.43 -28.84 6.72
CA ASN A 806 28.03 -29.69 7.85
C ASN A 806 27.13 -30.86 7.39
N ALA A 807 26.20 -30.59 6.46
CA ALA A 807 25.33 -31.62 5.90
C ALA A 807 26.11 -32.65 5.06
N SER A 808 27.09 -32.20 4.28
CA SER A 808 27.96 -33.04 3.44
C SER A 808 28.88 -33.93 4.28
N GLU A 809 29.54 -33.38 5.31
CA GLU A 809 30.40 -34.14 6.24
C GLU A 809 29.58 -35.19 7.02
N LYS A 810 28.34 -34.86 7.39
CA LYS A 810 27.39 -35.80 7.99
C LYS A 810 26.99 -36.91 7.01
N ASN A 811 26.73 -36.61 5.74
CA ASN A 811 26.36 -37.61 4.72
C ASN A 811 27.55 -38.54 4.43
N GLU A 812 28.76 -37.99 4.25
CA GLU A 812 29.98 -38.80 4.13
C GLU A 812 30.19 -39.73 5.32
N THR A 813 29.97 -39.23 6.54
CA THR A 813 30.08 -40.03 7.76
C THR A 813 29.06 -41.17 7.76
N GLN A 814 27.80 -40.91 7.40
CA GLN A 814 26.77 -41.94 7.27
C GLN A 814 27.10 -42.97 6.19
N VAL A 815 27.61 -42.56 5.03
CA VAL A 815 28.03 -43.46 3.95
C VAL A 815 29.17 -44.39 4.42
N ARG A 816 30.16 -43.85 5.15
CA ARG A 816 31.27 -44.65 5.71
C ARG A 816 30.79 -45.64 6.79
N ILE A 817 29.81 -45.24 7.61
CA ILE A 817 29.16 -46.13 8.59
C ILE A 817 28.41 -47.26 7.87
N ALA A 818 27.63 -46.94 6.83
CA ALA A 818 26.88 -47.92 6.06
C ALA A 818 27.79 -48.93 5.33
N ASP A 819 28.89 -48.47 4.72
CA ASP A 819 29.88 -49.38 4.12
C ASP A 819 30.54 -50.27 5.19
N CYS A 820 31.02 -49.72 6.31
CA CYS A 820 31.61 -50.52 7.37
C CYS A 820 30.64 -51.57 7.94
N GLN A 821 29.35 -51.24 8.08
CA GLN A 821 28.32 -52.18 8.51
C GLN A 821 28.00 -53.24 7.43
N SER A 822 28.03 -52.87 6.15
CA SER A 822 27.96 -53.84 5.03
C SER A 822 29.16 -54.80 5.05
N LYS A 823 30.39 -54.28 5.18
CA LYS A 823 31.61 -55.10 5.20
C LYS A 823 31.70 -55.99 6.44
N LEU A 824 31.15 -55.56 7.56
CA LEU A 824 30.98 -56.43 8.73
C LEU A 824 30.01 -57.58 8.42
N SER A 825 28.86 -57.28 7.81
CA SER A 825 27.85 -58.29 7.41
C SER A 825 28.40 -59.28 6.38
N GLU A 826 29.19 -58.80 5.40
CA GLU A 826 29.90 -59.63 4.42
C GLU A 826 30.92 -60.57 5.10
N PHE A 827 31.71 -60.05 6.05
CA PHE A 827 32.66 -60.87 6.81
C PHE A 827 31.96 -61.89 7.72
N GLU A 828 30.86 -61.53 8.41
CA GLU A 828 30.14 -62.47 9.26
C GLU A 828 29.55 -63.63 8.46
N LYS A 829 29.03 -63.34 7.25
CA LYS A 829 28.48 -64.33 6.32
C LYS A 829 29.54 -65.27 5.74
N ASP A 830 30.75 -64.78 5.45
CA ASP A 830 31.87 -65.57 4.95
C ASP A 830 33.22 -65.11 5.53
N ASN A 831 33.79 -65.89 6.45
CA ASN A 831 34.98 -65.52 7.21
C ASN A 831 36.29 -65.80 6.41
N THR A 832 36.51 -65.05 5.33
CA THR A 832 37.73 -65.06 4.51
C THR A 832 38.70 -63.93 4.87
N MET A 833 39.95 -64.03 4.40
CA MET A 833 40.93 -62.95 4.52
C MET A 833 40.58 -61.75 3.63
N ALA A 834 39.94 -61.98 2.47
CA ALA A 834 39.49 -60.90 1.59
C ALA A 834 38.43 -60.03 2.27
N ASN A 835 37.43 -60.65 2.91
CA ASN A 835 36.37 -59.93 3.62
C ASN A 835 36.91 -59.25 4.88
N LEU A 836 37.91 -59.83 5.58
CA LEU A 836 38.59 -59.14 6.69
C LEU A 836 39.33 -57.89 6.21
N ASN A 837 40.05 -57.97 5.08
CA ASN A 837 40.77 -56.82 4.53
C ASN A 837 39.81 -55.71 4.06
N ALA A 838 38.66 -56.07 3.49
CA ALA A 838 37.61 -55.11 3.11
C ALA A 838 37.02 -54.40 4.34
N LEU A 839 36.70 -55.17 5.39
CA LEU A 839 36.26 -54.64 6.68
C LEU A 839 37.34 -53.76 7.35
N GLU A 840 38.62 -54.15 7.30
CA GLU A 840 39.72 -53.33 7.84
C GLU A 840 39.85 -51.98 7.11
N LEU A 841 39.66 -51.94 5.79
CA LEU A 841 39.67 -50.70 5.01
C LEU A 841 38.49 -49.79 5.38
N ALA A 842 37.28 -50.32 5.42
CA ALA A 842 36.08 -49.57 5.81
C ALA A 842 36.16 -49.06 7.26
N PHE A 843 36.58 -49.92 8.20
CA PHE A 843 36.78 -49.57 9.60
C PHE A 843 37.87 -48.50 9.80
N LYS A 844 38.96 -48.53 9.00
CA LYS A 844 39.98 -47.46 9.02
C LYS A 844 39.43 -46.12 8.55
N ALA A 845 38.55 -46.11 7.54
CA ALA A 845 37.97 -44.91 6.94
C ALA A 845 36.89 -44.21 7.81
N LEU A 846 36.34 -44.89 8.82
CA LEU A 846 35.43 -44.28 9.80
C LEU A 846 36.07 -43.08 10.52
N PRO A 847 35.28 -42.05 10.89
CA PRO A 847 35.67 -41.06 11.89
C PRO A 847 35.95 -41.68 13.27
N ALA A 848 36.73 -40.99 14.10
CA ALA A 848 37.23 -41.54 15.36
C ALA A 848 36.13 -41.82 16.39
N GLU A 849 35.05 -41.02 16.43
CA GLU A 849 33.95 -41.22 17.38
C GLU A 849 33.06 -42.43 17.02
N HIS A 850 33.05 -42.85 15.75
CA HIS A 850 32.26 -44.00 15.28
C HIS A 850 33.02 -45.33 15.36
N LYS A 851 34.35 -45.32 15.50
CA LYS A 851 35.13 -46.57 15.67
C LYS A 851 34.69 -47.41 16.88
N PRO A 852 34.46 -46.86 18.09
CA PRO A 852 33.97 -47.63 19.24
C PRO A 852 32.71 -48.48 18.99
N GLN A 853 31.82 -48.06 18.08
CA GLN A 853 30.61 -48.80 17.71
C GLN A 853 30.92 -50.12 16.99
N PHE A 854 32.00 -50.16 16.20
CA PHE A 854 32.41 -51.31 15.39
C PHE A 854 33.68 -52.01 15.92
N GLU A 855 34.43 -51.36 16.82
CA GLU A 855 35.71 -51.83 17.38
C GLU A 855 35.59 -53.22 18.02
N ALA A 856 34.49 -53.48 18.74
CA ALA A 856 34.26 -54.77 19.39
C ALA A 856 34.16 -55.92 18.38
N ASP A 857 33.37 -55.76 17.32
CA ASP A 857 33.13 -56.79 16.32
C ASP A 857 34.26 -56.87 15.27
N TYR A 858 34.92 -55.75 14.96
CA TYR A 858 36.18 -55.75 14.21
C TYR A 858 37.28 -56.51 14.96
N THR A 859 37.46 -56.23 16.25
CA THR A 859 38.39 -56.96 17.12
C THR A 859 38.03 -58.45 17.23
N LYS A 860 36.75 -58.80 17.27
CA LYS A 860 36.23 -60.19 17.27
C LYS A 860 36.53 -60.90 15.94
N ALA A 861 36.36 -60.23 14.80
CA ALA A 861 36.72 -60.72 13.47
C ALA A 861 38.23 -60.99 13.36
N LEU A 862 39.05 -60.01 13.76
CA LEU A 862 40.50 -60.10 13.76
C LEU A 862 41.02 -61.22 14.70
N ARG A 863 40.47 -61.35 15.90
CA ARG A 863 40.81 -62.45 16.84
C ARG A 863 40.44 -63.81 16.27
N PHE A 864 39.30 -63.95 15.61
CA PHE A 864 38.86 -65.20 14.99
C PHE A 864 39.80 -65.66 13.86
N MET A 865 40.19 -64.77 12.95
CA MET A 865 41.11 -65.12 11.86
C MET A 865 42.51 -65.45 12.37
N ASN A 866 42.97 -64.79 13.44
CA ASN A 866 44.23 -65.14 14.12
C ASN A 866 44.18 -66.48 14.88
N PHE A 867 43.01 -66.96 15.30
CA PHE A 867 42.84 -68.34 15.82
C PHE A 867 42.87 -69.36 14.67
N LYS A 868 42.05 -69.16 13.64
CA LYS A 868 41.93 -70.03 12.45
C LYS A 868 43.30 -70.33 11.83
N LYS A 869 44.12 -69.30 11.59
CA LYS A 869 45.47 -69.42 11.03
C LYS A 869 46.42 -70.33 11.84
N LEU A 870 46.35 -70.27 13.17
CA LEU A 870 47.20 -71.10 14.05
C LEU A 870 46.68 -72.53 14.17
N TYR A 871 45.35 -72.70 14.15
CA TYR A 871 44.71 -74.01 14.18
C TYR A 871 45.04 -74.83 12.93
N ASP A 872 45.06 -74.21 11.74
CA ASP A 872 45.41 -74.90 10.50
C ASP A 872 46.90 -75.31 10.47
N GLU A 873 47.80 -74.57 11.14
CA GLU A 873 49.23 -74.90 11.26
C GLU A 873 49.47 -76.14 12.15
N ILE A 874 48.82 -76.25 13.31
CA ILE A 874 49.05 -77.36 14.25
C ILE A 874 48.48 -78.71 13.77
N ARG A 875 47.72 -78.71 12.67
CA ARG A 875 47.07 -79.89 12.09
C ARG A 875 48.02 -80.76 11.25
N GLY A 876 49.24 -80.31 10.98
CA GLY A 876 50.23 -81.07 10.19
C GLY A 876 50.86 -82.26 10.93
N ASP A 877 50.78 -83.46 10.36
CA ASP A 877 51.35 -84.69 10.95
C ASP A 877 52.90 -84.75 10.97
N GLU A 878 53.57 -83.85 10.23
CA GLU A 878 55.04 -83.68 10.18
C GLU A 878 55.63 -83.06 11.46
N VAL A 879 54.80 -82.44 12.30
CA VAL A 879 55.22 -81.62 13.45
C VAL A 879 55.91 -82.48 14.54
N SER A 880 57.01 -81.99 15.13
CA SER A 880 57.66 -82.64 16.28
C SER A 880 56.87 -82.40 17.57
N VAL A 881 57.00 -83.28 18.56
CA VAL A 881 56.32 -83.11 19.87
C VAL A 881 56.58 -81.72 20.46
N GLN A 882 57.83 -81.24 20.46
CA GLN A 882 58.11 -79.90 21.00
C GLN A 882 57.41 -78.77 20.24
N ARG A 883 57.34 -78.84 18.90
CA ARG A 883 56.64 -77.83 18.10
C ARG A 883 55.12 -77.91 18.28
N PHE A 884 54.57 -79.12 18.47
CA PHE A 884 53.16 -79.31 18.82
C PHE A 884 52.84 -78.66 20.17
N LEU A 885 53.61 -78.98 21.23
CA LEU A 885 53.40 -78.44 22.58
C LEU A 885 53.54 -76.90 22.62
N ASN A 886 54.52 -76.35 21.90
CA ASN A 886 54.71 -74.89 21.79
C ASN A 886 53.54 -74.17 21.07
N LEU A 887 52.81 -74.87 20.19
CA LEU A 887 51.65 -74.32 19.46
C LEU A 887 50.31 -74.61 20.17
N SER A 888 50.20 -75.73 20.89
CA SER A 888 48.94 -76.15 21.52
C SER A 888 48.60 -75.30 22.73
N GLU A 889 49.57 -75.00 23.60
CA GLU A 889 49.34 -74.19 24.80
C GLU A 889 48.70 -72.79 24.51
N PRO A 890 49.22 -71.97 23.56
CA PRO A 890 48.56 -70.71 23.21
C PRO A 890 47.21 -70.90 22.49
N LEU A 891 47.00 -72.02 21.77
CA LEU A 891 45.70 -72.34 21.16
C LEU A 891 44.65 -72.70 22.22
N LEU A 892 45.00 -73.52 23.22
CA LEU A 892 44.11 -73.87 24.32
C LEU A 892 43.71 -72.62 25.13
N LYS A 893 44.69 -71.77 25.47
CA LYS A 893 44.45 -70.48 26.16
C LYS A 893 43.56 -69.52 25.35
N ARG A 894 43.65 -69.53 24.01
CA ARG A 894 42.81 -68.71 23.12
C ARG A 894 41.41 -69.29 22.90
N TYR A 895 41.24 -70.62 22.89
CA TYR A 895 39.90 -71.23 22.80
C TYR A 895 39.04 -70.88 24.02
N ALA A 896 39.64 -70.87 25.21
CA ALA A 896 38.94 -70.50 26.45
C ALA A 896 38.28 -69.10 26.38
N SER A 897 38.86 -68.16 25.63
CA SER A 897 38.37 -66.78 25.47
C SER A 897 37.57 -66.50 24.19
N MET A 898 37.23 -67.51 23.38
CA MET A 898 36.28 -67.36 22.27
C MET A 898 34.81 -67.28 22.73
N ASP A 899 33.92 -66.77 21.87
CA ASP A 899 32.48 -66.73 22.15
C ASP A 899 31.82 -68.11 22.09
N ASN A 900 30.69 -68.28 22.78
CA ASN A 900 30.04 -69.58 22.97
C ASN A 900 29.55 -70.23 21.65
N THR A 901 29.10 -69.42 20.69
CA THR A 901 28.65 -69.87 19.37
C THR A 901 29.82 -70.50 18.60
N LYS A 902 30.98 -69.84 18.62
CA LYS A 902 32.19 -70.32 17.92
C LYS A 902 32.95 -71.41 18.69
N LYS A 903 32.82 -71.48 20.02
CA LYS A 903 33.28 -72.63 20.83
C LYS A 903 32.62 -73.92 20.37
N GLY A 904 31.30 -73.94 20.20
CA GLY A 904 30.55 -75.12 19.74
C GLY A 904 31.08 -75.70 18.42
N THR A 905 31.52 -74.85 17.49
CA THR A 905 32.10 -75.25 16.18
C THR A 905 33.44 -76.00 16.30
N TYR A 906 34.23 -75.74 17.35
CA TYR A 906 35.58 -76.29 17.52
C TYR A 906 35.75 -77.15 18.79
N GLN A 907 34.66 -77.46 19.51
CA GLN A 907 34.71 -78.13 20.81
C GLN A 907 35.37 -79.52 20.73
N LYS A 908 34.95 -80.37 19.79
CA LYS A 908 35.52 -81.73 19.63
C LYS A 908 36.99 -81.69 19.24
N GLU A 909 37.44 -80.60 18.63
CA GLU A 909 38.80 -80.40 18.15
C GLU A 909 39.69 -79.88 19.29
N TYR A 910 39.15 -79.01 20.15
CA TYR A 910 39.77 -78.60 21.41
C TYR A 910 39.94 -79.77 22.39
N GLU A 911 38.91 -80.59 22.57
CA GLU A 911 38.96 -81.79 23.44
C GLU A 911 40.05 -82.78 22.98
N LYS A 912 40.16 -83.04 21.68
CA LYS A 912 41.24 -83.85 21.08
C LYS A 912 42.62 -83.22 21.25
N LEU A 913 42.73 -81.89 21.14
CA LEU A 913 44.00 -81.17 21.29
C LEU A 913 44.52 -81.26 22.73
N LEU A 914 43.63 -81.02 23.71
CA LEU A 914 43.92 -81.07 25.14
C LEU A 914 44.40 -82.46 25.58
N GLU A 915 43.71 -83.52 25.16
CA GLU A 915 44.07 -84.89 25.54
C GLU A 915 45.38 -85.35 24.86
N LYS A 916 45.63 -84.97 23.60
CA LYS A 916 46.93 -85.22 22.95
C LYS A 916 48.08 -84.49 23.64
N GLU A 917 47.91 -83.22 24.00
CA GLU A 917 48.92 -82.45 24.72
C GLU A 917 49.30 -83.14 26.05
N LYS A 918 48.29 -83.56 26.83
CA LYS A 918 48.50 -84.30 28.07
C LYS A 918 49.29 -85.60 27.86
N GLN A 919 48.92 -86.40 26.86
CA GLN A 919 49.59 -87.66 26.54
C GLN A 919 51.05 -87.45 26.09
N TYR A 920 51.31 -86.44 25.24
CA TYR A 920 52.68 -86.11 24.81
C TYR A 920 53.56 -85.57 25.94
N ARG A 921 53.02 -84.73 26.84
CA ARG A 921 53.78 -84.20 27.99
C ARG A 921 54.25 -85.34 28.92
N ILE A 922 53.42 -86.37 29.13
CA ILE A 922 53.80 -87.56 29.93
C ILE A 922 54.90 -88.36 29.20
N LEU A 923 54.71 -88.69 27.92
CA LEU A 923 55.67 -89.50 27.15
C LEU A 923 57.08 -88.89 27.06
N VAL A 924 57.18 -87.56 27.07
CA VAL A 924 58.48 -86.84 27.13
C VAL A 924 59.04 -86.83 28.55
N ALA A 925 58.23 -86.55 29.58
CA ALA A 925 58.67 -86.51 30.97
C ALA A 925 59.24 -87.86 31.44
N GLU A 926 58.55 -88.96 31.11
CA GLU A 926 58.98 -90.33 31.41
C GLU A 926 60.04 -90.88 30.42
N LYS A 927 60.49 -90.06 29.45
CA LYS A 927 61.53 -90.38 28.45
C LYS A 927 61.20 -91.57 27.55
N VAL A 928 59.92 -91.86 27.37
CA VAL A 928 59.39 -92.86 26.43
C VAL A 928 59.50 -92.37 24.98
N VAL A 929 59.44 -91.07 24.73
CA VAL A 929 59.75 -90.45 23.43
C VAL A 929 60.69 -89.25 23.58
N SER A 930 61.33 -88.85 22.48
CA SER A 930 62.12 -87.61 22.42
C SER A 930 61.21 -86.41 22.12
N GLU A 931 61.57 -85.23 22.62
CA GLU A 931 61.01 -83.94 22.19
C GLU A 931 61.06 -83.74 20.67
N THR A 932 62.07 -84.34 20.02
CA THR A 932 62.27 -84.30 18.57
C THR A 932 61.45 -85.35 17.80
N THR A 933 60.79 -86.31 18.46
CA THR A 933 60.01 -87.34 17.78
C THR A 933 58.83 -86.72 17.01
N PRO A 934 58.62 -87.06 15.72
CA PRO A 934 57.46 -86.60 14.96
C PRO A 934 56.14 -87.15 15.51
N VAL A 935 55.08 -86.35 15.58
CA VAL A 935 53.78 -86.80 16.11
C VAL A 935 53.18 -87.96 15.30
N LYS A 936 53.50 -88.07 14.00
CA LYS A 936 53.14 -89.22 13.14
C LYS A 936 53.67 -90.58 13.63
N GLU A 937 54.73 -90.62 14.45
CA GLU A 937 55.23 -91.88 15.04
C GLU A 937 54.53 -92.27 16.36
N ILE A 938 53.86 -91.31 17.00
CA ILE A 938 53.28 -91.45 18.35
C ILE A 938 51.77 -91.66 18.25
N ASN A 939 51.09 -90.89 17.40
CA ASN A 939 49.65 -90.99 17.15
C ASN A 939 49.16 -92.43 16.84
N PRO A 940 49.87 -93.28 16.07
CA PRO A 940 49.43 -94.65 15.82
C PRO A 940 49.41 -95.51 17.10
N VAL A 941 50.38 -95.32 18.00
CA VAL A 941 50.49 -96.08 19.26
C VAL A 941 49.42 -95.62 20.24
N LEU A 942 49.22 -94.30 20.38
CA LEU A 942 48.13 -93.75 21.19
C LEU A 942 46.76 -94.21 20.65
N LYS A 943 46.55 -94.20 19.34
CA LYS A 943 45.30 -94.68 18.71
C LYS A 943 45.05 -96.18 18.93
N LYS A 944 46.09 -97.03 18.93
CA LYS A 944 45.98 -98.47 19.27
C LYS A 944 45.43 -98.74 20.68
N VAL A 945 45.49 -97.77 21.60
CA VAL A 945 45.15 -97.96 23.01
C VAL A 945 44.05 -97.00 23.49
N PHE A 946 44.29 -95.69 23.42
CA PHE A 946 43.37 -94.66 23.89
C PHE A 946 42.20 -94.39 22.92
N SER A 947 42.21 -95.00 21.73
CA SER A 947 41.09 -94.96 20.77
C SER A 947 40.58 -96.37 20.39
N ASN A 948 40.95 -97.39 21.16
CA ASN A 948 40.47 -98.76 20.99
C ASN A 948 39.23 -98.97 21.89
N PRO A 949 38.02 -99.22 21.34
CA PRO A 949 36.80 -99.35 22.14
C PRO A 949 36.85 -100.55 23.09
N ASP A 950 37.53 -101.64 22.73
CA ASP A 950 37.67 -102.83 23.59
C ASP A 950 38.44 -102.51 24.89
N LEU A 951 39.30 -101.49 24.86
CA LEU A 951 40.11 -101.03 26.01
C LEU A 951 39.53 -99.78 26.69
N ALA A 952 38.31 -99.34 26.35
CA ALA A 952 37.78 -98.04 26.75
C ALA A 952 37.36 -97.94 28.23
N GLY A 953 37.02 -99.05 28.88
CA GLY A 953 36.41 -99.06 30.22
C GLY A 953 37.34 -98.74 31.40
N ASP A 954 36.74 -98.34 32.52
CA ASP A 954 37.40 -97.97 33.79
C ASP A 954 37.75 -99.16 34.70
N GLN A 955 38.15 -100.29 34.11
CA GLN A 955 38.72 -101.39 34.88
C GLN A 955 40.11 -100.97 35.38
N VAL A 956 40.44 -101.30 36.64
CA VAL A 956 41.69 -100.87 37.28
C VAL A 956 42.90 -101.35 36.49
N GLU A 957 42.83 -102.54 35.93
CA GLU A 957 43.83 -103.16 35.07
C GLU A 957 44.01 -102.42 33.74
N LEU A 958 42.94 -101.85 33.17
CA LEU A 958 42.99 -101.02 31.95
C LEU A 958 43.54 -99.62 32.24
N GLN A 959 43.19 -99.02 33.38
CA GLN A 959 43.75 -97.75 33.82
C GLN A 959 45.25 -97.88 34.12
N LEU A 960 45.66 -98.93 34.83
CA LEU A 960 47.07 -99.29 35.02
C LEU A 960 47.77 -99.56 33.68
N PHE A 961 47.20 -100.35 32.77
CA PHE A 961 47.82 -100.59 31.45
C PHE A 961 48.09 -99.29 30.68
N ARG A 962 47.13 -98.35 30.68
CA ARG A 962 47.31 -97.02 30.06
C ARG A 962 48.41 -96.21 30.74
N GLN A 963 48.50 -96.25 32.07
CA GLN A 963 49.52 -95.53 32.83
C GLN A 963 50.93 -96.10 32.58
N GLU A 964 51.09 -97.41 32.77
CA GLU A 964 52.35 -98.14 32.55
C GLU A 964 52.83 -98.02 31.09
N LEU A 965 51.91 -97.98 30.12
CA LEU A 965 52.26 -97.78 28.71
C LEU A 965 52.88 -96.40 28.42
N LEU A 966 52.49 -95.37 29.17
CA LEU A 966 53.02 -94.01 29.00
C LEU A 966 54.33 -93.77 29.77
N SER A 967 54.75 -94.69 30.63
CA SER A 967 55.99 -94.58 31.44
C SER A 967 57.04 -95.67 31.16
N ASP A 968 56.65 -96.88 30.75
CA ASP A 968 57.57 -97.97 30.42
C ASP A 968 57.91 -98.00 28.93
N GLN A 969 59.13 -97.57 28.62
CA GLN A 969 59.71 -97.59 27.28
C GLN A 969 59.77 -99.00 26.64
N ARG A 970 59.84 -100.09 27.43
CA ARG A 970 59.84 -101.46 26.89
C ARG A 970 58.44 -101.92 26.52
N LEU A 971 57.45 -101.63 27.38
CA LEU A 971 56.03 -101.84 27.07
C LEU A 971 55.57 -101.01 25.87
N TRP A 972 55.95 -99.72 25.82
CA TRP A 972 55.69 -98.83 24.69
C TRP A 972 56.25 -99.37 23.37
N ASN A 973 57.52 -99.78 23.33
CA ASN A 973 58.11 -100.34 22.11
C ASN A 973 57.52 -101.71 21.72
N ALA A 974 57.14 -102.55 22.69
CA ALA A 974 56.43 -103.80 22.41
C ALA A 974 55.04 -103.54 21.81
N VAL A 975 54.29 -102.55 22.31
CA VAL A 975 52.97 -102.16 21.78
C VAL A 975 53.08 -101.37 20.45
N LYS A 976 54.13 -100.56 20.25
CA LYS A 976 54.45 -99.92 18.97
C LYS A 976 54.64 -100.98 17.88
N SER A 977 55.47 -101.99 18.17
CA SER A 977 55.83 -103.08 17.24
C SER A 977 54.81 -104.21 17.10
N SER A 978 53.82 -104.34 17.99
CA SER A 978 52.82 -105.43 17.90
C SER A 978 51.89 -105.32 16.69
N SER A 979 51.62 -106.46 16.05
CA SER A 979 50.55 -106.64 15.05
C SER A 979 49.24 -107.13 15.70
N THR A 980 49.33 -107.81 16.84
CA THR A 980 48.20 -108.43 17.55
C THR A 980 47.22 -107.38 18.10
N PRO A 981 45.91 -107.52 17.85
CA PRO A 981 44.89 -106.65 18.45
C PRO A 981 44.91 -106.71 19.98
N LEU A 982 45.05 -105.54 20.62
CA LEU A 982 45.01 -105.44 22.08
C LEU A 982 43.57 -105.60 22.58
N LYS A 983 43.38 -106.50 23.55
CA LYS A 983 42.13 -106.78 24.24
C LYS A 983 42.33 -106.71 25.76
N PRO A 984 41.28 -106.54 26.59
CA PRO A 984 41.43 -106.40 28.04
C PRO A 984 42.22 -107.52 28.71
N GLU A 985 42.08 -108.76 28.25
CA GLU A 985 42.82 -109.90 28.81
C GLU A 985 44.33 -109.78 28.52
N ILE A 986 44.70 -109.33 27.32
CA ILE A 986 46.09 -109.07 26.94
C ILE A 986 46.64 -107.88 27.75
N ALA A 987 45.87 -106.81 27.91
CA ALA A 987 46.27 -105.65 28.72
C ALA A 987 46.55 -106.04 30.18
N ALA A 988 45.66 -106.83 30.80
CA ALA A 988 45.85 -107.33 32.17
C ALA A 988 47.06 -108.28 32.29
N ASP A 989 47.30 -109.15 31.30
CA ASP A 989 48.49 -110.02 31.27
C ASP A 989 49.79 -109.19 31.18
N LEU A 990 49.80 -108.12 30.38
CA LEU A 990 50.97 -107.23 30.23
C LEU A 990 51.25 -106.43 31.52
N VAL A 991 50.21 -105.92 32.18
CA VAL A 991 50.34 -105.30 33.52
C VAL A 991 50.87 -106.30 34.54
N SER A 992 50.38 -107.55 34.50
CA SER A 992 50.87 -108.62 35.40
C SER A 992 52.34 -108.96 35.16
N LEU A 993 52.80 -108.95 33.91
CA LEU A 993 54.22 -109.12 33.55
C LEU A 993 55.07 -107.93 34.04
N LYS A 994 54.56 -106.69 33.91
CA LYS A 994 55.24 -105.46 34.40
C LYS A 994 55.34 -105.42 35.93
N GLN A 995 54.25 -105.72 36.64
CA GLN A 995 54.24 -105.82 38.10
C GLN A 995 55.19 -106.92 38.59
N PHE A 996 55.19 -108.09 37.95
CA PHE A 996 56.16 -109.15 38.29
C PHE A 996 57.61 -108.73 38.02
N HIS A 997 57.89 -108.05 36.89
CA HIS A 997 59.20 -107.51 36.60
C HIS A 997 59.67 -106.55 37.70
N ASP A 998 58.88 -105.51 37.96
CA ASP A 998 59.23 -104.43 38.88
C ASP A 998 59.35 -104.90 40.32
N GLU A 999 58.45 -105.76 40.80
CA GLU A 999 58.60 -106.41 42.11
C GLU A 999 59.95 -107.12 42.25
N ARG A 1000 60.42 -107.77 41.19
CA ARG A 1000 61.63 -108.63 41.23
C ARG A 1000 62.90 -107.81 41.06
N VAL A 1001 62.85 -106.70 40.32
CA VAL A 1001 63.90 -105.67 40.32
C VAL A 1001 63.98 -104.98 41.69
N LEU A 1002 62.84 -104.57 42.27
CA LEU A 1002 62.78 -103.98 43.61
C LEU A 1002 63.29 -104.94 44.70
N LYS A 1003 62.94 -106.23 44.61
CA LYS A 1003 63.47 -107.28 45.50
C LYS A 1003 64.99 -107.50 45.33
N ASN A 1004 65.60 -107.07 44.22
CA ASN A 1004 67.06 -106.96 44.04
C ASN A 1004 67.68 -105.65 44.60
N HIS A 1005 66.98 -104.93 45.50
CA HIS A 1005 67.54 -103.78 46.22
C HIS A 1005 68.97 -104.06 46.77
N LYS A 1006 69.82 -103.03 46.73
CA LYS A 1006 71.26 -103.12 47.04
C LYS A 1006 72.02 -104.18 46.21
N ASN A 1007 71.53 -104.52 45.02
CA ASN A 1007 72.15 -105.44 44.06
C ASN A 1007 72.38 -106.86 44.62
N LYS A 1008 71.51 -107.30 45.53
CA LYS A 1008 71.63 -108.52 46.35
C LYS A 1008 71.82 -109.83 45.56
N TYR A 1009 71.39 -109.85 44.29
CA TYR A 1009 71.47 -111.00 43.39
C TYR A 1009 72.35 -110.73 42.13
N GLY A 1010 73.00 -109.55 42.08
CA GLY A 1010 73.89 -109.12 41.01
C GLY A 1010 73.19 -108.46 39.82
N GLU A 1011 73.93 -107.64 39.06
CA GLU A 1011 73.39 -106.83 37.95
C GLU A 1011 72.82 -107.70 36.84
N GLU A 1012 73.52 -108.81 36.55
CA GLU A 1012 73.08 -109.80 35.57
C GLU A 1012 71.72 -110.46 35.93
N TYR A 1013 71.30 -110.46 37.19
CA TYR A 1013 69.94 -110.90 37.56
C TYR A 1013 68.88 -109.85 37.16
N THR A 1014 69.17 -108.56 37.32
CA THR A 1014 68.33 -107.48 36.76
C THR A 1014 68.33 -107.52 35.23
N ALA A 1015 69.49 -107.76 34.59
CA ALA A 1015 69.57 -107.89 33.13
C ALA A 1015 68.79 -109.13 32.61
N SER A 1016 68.83 -110.26 33.33
CA SER A 1016 67.97 -111.42 33.02
C SER A 1016 66.48 -111.11 33.22
N LEU A 1017 66.10 -110.31 34.22
CA LEU A 1017 64.71 -109.84 34.41
C LEU A 1017 64.27 -108.94 33.26
N ASP A 1018 65.08 -107.93 32.90
CA ASP A 1018 64.84 -107.03 31.77
C ASP A 1018 64.63 -107.81 30.46
N ARG A 1019 65.56 -108.73 30.13
CA ARG A 1019 65.49 -109.56 28.91
C ARG A 1019 64.31 -110.52 28.94
N PHE A 1020 63.99 -111.11 30.09
CA PHE A 1020 62.82 -111.98 30.24
C PHE A 1020 61.52 -111.19 30.07
N TYR A 1021 61.41 -110.01 30.67
CA TYR A 1021 60.25 -109.13 30.52
C TYR A 1021 60.08 -108.68 29.07
N GLU A 1022 61.12 -108.16 28.42
CA GLU A 1022 61.06 -107.76 27.01
C GLU A 1022 60.72 -108.93 26.08
N GLN A 1023 61.26 -110.13 26.33
CA GLN A 1023 60.93 -111.32 25.55
C GLN A 1023 59.48 -111.79 25.80
N THR A 1024 59.00 -111.77 27.04
CA THR A 1024 57.62 -112.19 27.36
C THR A 1024 56.57 -111.20 26.89
N LEU A 1025 56.83 -109.88 26.94
CA LEU A 1025 56.01 -108.86 26.27
C LEU A 1025 55.84 -109.20 24.79
N LYS A 1026 56.96 -109.40 24.07
CA LYS A 1026 56.96 -109.74 22.64
C LYS A 1026 56.26 -111.07 22.35
N THR A 1027 56.40 -112.07 23.20
CA THR A 1027 55.67 -113.35 23.06
C THR A 1027 54.18 -113.20 23.31
N ARG A 1028 53.75 -112.44 24.34
CA ARG A 1028 52.31 -112.23 24.64
C ARG A 1028 51.60 -111.43 23.55
N LEU A 1029 52.32 -110.47 22.96
CA LEU A 1029 51.89 -109.63 21.85
C LEU A 1029 52.10 -110.26 20.46
N SER A 1030 52.51 -111.53 20.39
CA SER A 1030 52.55 -112.29 19.13
C SER A 1030 51.20 -112.92 18.78
N ASP A 1031 51.07 -113.29 17.51
CA ASP A 1031 49.94 -114.02 16.92
C ASP A 1031 49.99 -115.54 17.19
N GLN A 1032 51.04 -116.03 17.87
CA GLN A 1032 51.21 -117.45 18.17
C GLN A 1032 50.04 -118.01 19.02
N PRO A 1033 49.63 -119.27 18.81
CA PRO A 1033 48.64 -119.94 19.66
C PRO A 1033 49.00 -119.88 21.14
N ILE A 1034 48.01 -119.73 22.03
CA ILE A 1034 48.24 -119.51 23.48
C ILE A 1034 49.11 -120.61 24.15
N LYS A 1035 49.07 -121.84 23.65
CA LYS A 1035 49.94 -122.95 24.10
C LYS A 1035 51.40 -122.78 23.68
N GLU A 1036 51.64 -122.22 22.51
CA GLU A 1036 52.99 -121.92 21.99
C GLU A 1036 53.56 -120.69 22.69
N GLN A 1037 52.75 -119.65 22.93
CA GLN A 1037 53.11 -118.55 23.81
C GLN A 1037 53.54 -119.07 25.19
N ALA A 1038 52.76 -119.98 25.79
CA ALA A 1038 53.08 -120.58 27.08
C ALA A 1038 54.45 -121.28 27.11
N GLU A 1039 54.75 -122.14 26.13
CA GLU A 1039 56.02 -122.84 26.07
C GLU A 1039 57.19 -121.92 25.67
N ALA A 1040 56.96 -120.90 24.84
CA ALA A 1040 57.95 -119.87 24.53
C ALA A 1040 58.33 -119.05 25.78
N MET A 1041 57.35 -118.63 26.60
CA MET A 1041 57.60 -117.95 27.88
C MET A 1041 58.31 -118.86 28.88
N LYS A 1042 57.90 -120.13 29.01
CA LYS A 1042 58.60 -121.14 29.82
C LYS A 1042 60.04 -121.40 29.32
N LYS A 1043 60.28 -121.30 28.01
CA LYS A 1043 61.61 -121.45 27.40
C LYS A 1043 62.49 -120.22 27.67
N ALA A 1044 61.94 -119.01 27.60
CA ALA A 1044 62.63 -117.78 28.01
C ALA A 1044 62.98 -117.82 29.51
N ALA A 1045 62.02 -118.19 30.36
CA ALA A 1045 62.21 -118.41 31.80
C ALA A 1045 63.32 -119.44 32.09
N LYS A 1046 63.35 -120.56 31.37
CA LYS A 1046 64.43 -121.55 31.51
C LYS A 1046 65.78 -120.99 31.05
N LYS A 1047 65.84 -120.33 29.89
CA LYS A 1047 67.05 -119.76 29.30
C LYS A 1047 67.74 -118.75 30.22
N GLU A 1048 67.00 -117.76 30.73
CA GLU A 1048 67.57 -116.66 31.52
C GLU A 1048 67.90 -117.04 32.98
N PHE A 1049 67.30 -118.11 33.53
CA PHE A 1049 67.35 -118.40 34.97
C PHE A 1049 67.76 -119.84 35.39
N GLN A 1050 67.82 -120.83 34.50
CA GLN A 1050 68.34 -122.17 34.87
C GLN A 1050 69.83 -122.22 35.29
N PRO A 1051 70.77 -121.43 34.74
CA PRO A 1051 72.20 -121.59 35.03
C PRO A 1051 72.65 -121.34 36.48
N ARG A 1052 71.78 -120.87 37.38
CA ARG A 1052 72.14 -120.54 38.78
C ARG A 1052 71.33 -121.39 39.77
N HIS A 1053 72.00 -122.33 40.44
CA HIS A 1053 71.34 -123.32 41.31
C HIS A 1053 70.74 -122.78 42.62
N SER A 1054 71.18 -121.61 43.11
CA SER A 1054 70.60 -120.95 44.29
C SER A 1054 69.18 -120.41 44.06
N THR A 1055 68.82 -120.13 42.80
CA THR A 1055 67.55 -119.50 42.41
C THR A 1055 66.35 -120.46 42.33
N ARG A 1056 66.38 -121.62 43.00
CA ARG A 1056 65.22 -122.55 43.08
C ARG A 1056 63.92 -121.87 43.54
N ARG A 1057 63.99 -120.93 44.49
CA ARG A 1057 62.83 -120.14 44.96
C ARG A 1057 62.33 -119.16 43.88
N PHE A 1058 63.22 -118.59 43.07
CA PHE A 1058 62.81 -117.76 41.93
C PHE A 1058 62.20 -118.61 40.80
N ILE A 1059 62.75 -119.79 40.50
CA ILE A 1059 62.15 -120.71 39.52
C ILE A 1059 60.77 -121.19 40.02
N ALA A 1060 60.57 -121.37 41.33
CA ALA A 1060 59.26 -121.67 41.90
C ALA A 1060 58.27 -120.50 41.78
N ASP A 1061 58.69 -119.27 42.08
CA ASP A 1061 57.85 -118.07 41.95
C ASP A 1061 57.52 -117.74 40.48
N LEU A 1062 58.49 -117.89 39.58
CA LEU A 1062 58.36 -117.74 38.13
C LEU A 1062 57.46 -118.85 37.54
N ALA A 1063 57.59 -120.08 38.06
CA ALA A 1063 56.66 -121.16 37.76
C ALA A 1063 55.27 -120.89 38.33
N MET A 1064 55.11 -120.26 39.50
CA MET A 1064 53.79 -119.85 40.01
C MET A 1064 53.15 -118.84 39.07
N VAL A 1065 53.85 -117.77 38.65
CA VAL A 1065 53.29 -116.78 37.70
C VAL A 1065 52.97 -117.41 36.34
N LEU A 1066 53.82 -118.31 35.83
CA LEU A 1066 53.51 -119.09 34.62
C LEU A 1066 52.44 -120.17 34.85
N THR A 1067 52.10 -120.53 36.09
CA THR A 1067 51.05 -121.52 36.40
C THR A 1067 49.72 -120.86 36.76
N THR A 1068 49.70 -119.60 37.22
CA THR A 1068 48.49 -118.78 37.15
C THR A 1068 48.18 -118.50 35.68
N LEU A 1069 49.15 -117.98 34.91
CA LEU A 1069 49.01 -117.66 33.49
C LEU A 1069 48.62 -118.84 32.59
N PHE A 1070 48.84 -120.11 32.99
CA PHE A 1070 48.50 -121.28 32.14
C PHE A 1070 47.83 -122.47 32.84
N GLY A 1071 47.51 -122.39 34.13
CA GLY A 1071 47.00 -123.52 34.92
C GLY A 1071 45.54 -123.92 34.67
N GLY A 1072 44.74 -123.04 34.04
CA GLY A 1072 43.31 -123.29 33.78
C GLY A 1072 43.00 -124.36 32.72
N VAL A 1073 44.01 -124.86 32.00
CA VAL A 1073 43.83 -125.64 30.75
C VAL A 1073 43.32 -127.08 30.97
N PHE A 1074 43.45 -127.65 32.17
CA PHE A 1074 43.11 -129.07 32.44
C PHE A 1074 41.93 -129.33 33.39
N VAL A 1075 41.26 -128.30 33.93
CA VAL A 1075 40.06 -128.44 34.79
C VAL A 1075 38.87 -127.68 34.17
N GLY A 1076 38.65 -127.92 32.88
CA GLY A 1076 37.65 -127.22 32.09
C GLY A 1076 36.29 -127.92 32.03
N LEU A 1077 35.32 -127.46 32.83
CA LEU A 1077 33.88 -127.45 32.46
C LEU A 1077 33.03 -126.61 33.43
N GLY A 1078 33.32 -126.64 34.74
CA GLY A 1078 32.49 -125.98 35.76
C GLY A 1078 32.63 -124.46 35.90
N ARG A 1079 33.63 -123.82 35.27
CA ARG A 1079 33.99 -122.41 35.57
C ARG A 1079 33.44 -121.34 34.59
N LYS A 1080 32.61 -121.72 33.60
CA LYS A 1080 32.04 -120.76 32.62
C LYS A 1080 30.93 -119.86 33.20
N ALA A 1081 30.40 -120.17 34.39
CA ALA A 1081 29.25 -119.50 34.99
C ALA A 1081 29.57 -118.29 35.89
N ALA A 1082 30.85 -117.92 36.08
CA ALA A 1082 31.27 -117.00 37.14
C ALA A 1082 32.02 -115.72 36.67
N GLY A 1083 32.11 -115.46 35.36
CA GLY A 1083 32.53 -114.15 34.84
C GLY A 1083 33.96 -113.67 35.16
N LYS A 1084 34.91 -114.58 35.45
CA LYS A 1084 36.32 -114.24 35.75
C LYS A 1084 37.27 -114.73 34.64
N THR A 1085 38.41 -114.06 34.49
CA THR A 1085 39.42 -114.34 33.45
C THR A 1085 40.09 -115.71 33.63
N TYR A 1086 40.67 -116.23 32.54
CA TYR A 1086 41.23 -117.59 32.49
C TYR A 1086 42.50 -117.83 33.32
N PHE A 1087 43.13 -116.77 33.83
CA PHE A 1087 44.55 -116.77 34.21
C PHE A 1087 44.87 -116.30 35.64
N PHE A 1088 43.88 -115.82 36.40
CA PHE A 1088 44.10 -115.43 37.80
C PHE A 1088 42.90 -115.82 38.69
N SER A 1089 43.20 -116.37 39.87
CA SER A 1089 42.20 -116.64 40.90
C SER A 1089 42.76 -116.35 42.29
N SER A 1090 42.27 -115.27 42.91
CA SER A 1090 42.49 -115.00 44.33
C SER A 1090 41.66 -115.99 45.18
N ALA A 1091 42.36 -116.74 46.03
CA ALA A 1091 41.75 -117.61 47.04
C ALA A 1091 42.73 -117.75 48.22
N GLU A 1092 42.52 -116.95 49.26
CA GLU A 1092 43.26 -117.03 50.51
C GLU A 1092 42.86 -118.31 51.26
N VAL A 1093 43.65 -119.37 51.12
CA VAL A 1093 43.59 -120.55 52.00
C VAL A 1093 45.02 -120.91 52.37
N LYS A 1094 45.47 -120.48 53.56
CA LYS A 1094 46.74 -120.96 54.14
C LYS A 1094 46.71 -122.48 54.14
N THR A 1095 47.71 -123.10 53.53
CA THR A 1095 47.81 -124.56 53.56
C THR A 1095 48.27 -125.00 54.95
N THR A 1096 47.90 -126.20 55.38
CA THR A 1096 48.15 -126.69 56.75
C THR A 1096 49.65 -126.70 57.13
N ARG A 1097 50.56 -126.59 56.16
CA ARG A 1097 52.02 -126.50 56.37
C ARG A 1097 52.54 -125.09 56.69
N GLU A 1098 51.74 -124.04 56.53
CA GLU A 1098 52.12 -122.67 56.91
C GLU A 1098 51.78 -122.36 58.38
N GLN A 1099 50.73 -122.99 58.92
CA GLN A 1099 50.28 -122.76 60.30
C GLN A 1099 51.25 -123.29 61.36
N ASP A 1100 51.92 -124.43 61.10
CA ASP A 1100 52.95 -124.98 62.01
C ASP A 1100 54.14 -124.02 62.17
N PHE A 1101 54.49 -123.24 61.13
CA PHE A 1101 55.69 -122.41 61.11
C PHE A 1101 55.49 -121.03 61.74
N ASP A 1102 54.33 -120.39 61.52
CA ASP A 1102 54.02 -119.06 62.09
C ASP A 1102 53.90 -119.07 63.63
N SER A 1103 53.60 -120.24 64.22
CA SER A 1103 53.38 -120.39 65.67
C SER A 1103 54.63 -120.12 66.52
N MET A 1104 55.83 -120.24 65.95
CA MET A 1104 57.10 -120.03 66.66
C MET A 1104 57.51 -118.56 66.85
N LEU A 1105 56.90 -117.61 66.13
CA LEU A 1105 57.48 -116.27 65.91
C LEU A 1105 56.79 -115.09 66.60
N ASN A 1106 55.52 -115.20 67.01
CA ASN A 1106 54.67 -114.05 67.36
C ASN A 1106 54.25 -113.97 68.84
N LYS A 1107 55.17 -114.21 69.78
CA LYS A 1107 54.84 -114.20 71.23
C LYS A 1107 55.25 -112.95 72.01
N GLU A 1108 55.89 -111.97 71.37
CA GLU A 1108 56.39 -110.77 72.04
C GLU A 1108 55.83 -109.46 71.46
N GLN A 1109 55.63 -108.49 72.35
CA GLN A 1109 55.57 -107.05 72.10
C GLN A 1109 54.40 -106.52 71.24
N LYS A 1110 53.34 -106.12 71.94
CA LYS A 1110 52.33 -105.13 71.51
C LYS A 1110 52.24 -104.03 72.58
N LYS A 1111 51.70 -102.85 72.22
CA LYS A 1111 51.71 -101.54 72.94
C LYS A 1111 53.00 -100.73 72.68
N THR A 1112 53.01 -99.39 72.69
CA THR A 1112 51.96 -98.43 73.12
C THR A 1112 51.93 -97.15 72.27
N GLU A 1113 50.90 -96.33 72.50
CA GLU A 1113 50.47 -95.08 71.87
C GLU A 1113 50.68 -93.88 72.85
N GLU A 1114 50.49 -92.57 72.59
CA GLU A 1114 49.96 -91.77 71.46
C GLU A 1114 50.57 -90.31 71.48
N GLU A 1115 49.79 -89.23 71.24
CA GLU A 1115 50.13 -87.78 71.44
C GLU A 1115 51.16 -87.07 70.49
N SER A 1116 51.26 -85.73 70.32
CA SER A 1116 50.37 -84.56 70.62
C SER A 1116 50.72 -83.26 69.82
N SER A 1117 49.82 -82.25 69.89
CA SER A 1117 49.92 -80.79 69.55
C SER A 1117 50.20 -80.36 68.06
N GLU A 1118 49.97 -79.12 67.55
CA GLU A 1118 49.49 -77.83 68.10
C GLU A 1118 48.93 -76.80 67.04
N THR A 1119 47.71 -76.24 67.21
CA THR A 1119 47.11 -74.90 66.79
C THR A 1119 47.36 -74.27 65.36
N LEU A 1120 47.05 -73.01 64.90
CA LEU A 1120 46.23 -71.82 65.33
C LEU A 1120 45.80 -70.85 64.13
N PHE A 1121 44.49 -70.57 63.89
CA PHE A 1121 43.78 -69.27 63.54
C PHE A 1121 44.24 -68.33 62.34
N LYS A 1122 43.58 -67.25 61.83
CA LYS A 1122 42.16 -66.75 61.66
C LYS A 1122 42.02 -65.56 60.63
N LYS A 1123 40.90 -65.51 59.88
CA LYS A 1123 39.94 -64.38 59.52
C LYS A 1123 40.37 -62.92 59.07
N PRO A 1124 39.42 -62.06 58.56
CA PRO A 1124 39.72 -60.88 57.70
C PRO A 1124 39.31 -59.46 58.23
N PHE A 1125 39.33 -58.46 57.31
CA PHE A 1125 39.03 -57.00 57.36
C PHE A 1125 37.91 -56.45 58.28
N SER A 1126 38.12 -55.21 58.75
CA SER A 1126 37.08 -54.20 59.07
C SER A 1126 37.66 -52.79 59.24
N GLY A 1127 36.93 -51.74 58.84
CA GLY A 1127 37.13 -50.34 59.26
C GLY A 1127 37.85 -49.41 58.27
N GLY A 1128 37.30 -48.22 58.07
CA GLY A 1128 37.76 -47.19 57.13
C GLY A 1128 36.59 -46.36 56.61
#